data_AF-Q6Y9H6-F1
#
_entry.id   AF-Q6Y9H6-F1
#
_cell.length_a   1.000
_cell.length_b   1.000
_cell.length_c   1.000
_cell.angle_alpha   90.00
_cell.angle_beta   90.00
_cell.angle_gamma   90.00
#
_symmetry.space_group_name_H-M   'P 1'
#
loop_
_entity.id
_entity.type
_entity.pdbx_description
1 polymer ?
#
loop_
_entity_poly.entity_id
_entity_poly.type
_entity_poly.pdbx_seq_one_letter_code
_entity_poly.pdbx_strand_id
1 'polypeptide(L)'
;GHGAVTSPQTQRGYTAFVHTKLSRVIGASGIHTGTMSFGKMEGDASDKNIGFMLQDDVADGPYYRQEWEGMKQTTPIISGGMNALRLPAFFENLGHSNVILTAGGGAFGHKDGPKQGAISCAQGEESWKLWKAGTYGDVSLSDGVVEYAKTHEELKGAFLTFQKDADQIYPGWKEKLGYTGESSVQAASFNWQKKDLAAAFVGASTTRKASSVARRALDQSSRYADLSLTEEDLIKNGQHVLVAYIMKPKAGYDYLATAAHFAAESSTGTNVNVCTTDDFTKTVDALVYYIDPENEEMKIAYPTALFDRNITDGRAMMCSVLTLSIGNNQGMGDVDYGKIYDIYFPPQYLRLFDGPSCCVIDMWRILGRGTVGGGLVVGTIIKPKLGLQPKPFGQACYGFWQGGDFIKNDEPQGNQTFCQMNECIPEVVKAMRAAQEETGQGKLFSANITADDPNEMIARAKYILNQMGPMAENCAFLVDGYVAGGTAVTVARRNFPKQFLHYHRAGHGAVTSPQTQRGYTAFVHTKLSRVIGASGIHTGTMSFGKMEGDASDKNIGFMLQDDVADGPYYRQEWEGMKQTTPIISGGMNALRLPAFFENLGHSNVILTAGGGAFGHKDGPKQGAISCAQGEESWKLWKAGTYGDVSLSDGVVEYAKTHEELKGAFLTFQKDADQIYPGWKEKLGYTGESSVQAASFNWQKKDLAAAFVGASKARKASSVTRRALDQSSRYADLSLTEEDLIKNGQHVLVAYIMKPKAGYDYLATAAHFAAESSTGTNVNVCTTDDFTKTVDALVYYIDPENEEMKIAYPTALFDRNITDGRAMMCSVLTLSIGNNQGMGDVDYGKIYDIYFPPQYLRLFDGPSCCVIDMWRILGRGTVGGGLVVGTIIKPKLGLQPKPFGQACYGFWQGGDFIKNDEPQGNQTFCQMNECIPEVVKAMRAAQEETGQGKLFSANITADDPNEMIARAKYILNQMGPMAENCAFLVDGYVAGGTAVTVARRNFPKQFLHYHRAGHGAVTSPQTQRGYTAFVHTKLSRVIGASGIHTGTMSFGKMEGDA
;
A
#
# COMPACT_ATOMS: atom_id res chain seq x y z
N GLY A 1 -26.28 7.49 20.35
CA GLY A 1 -25.56 7.88 21.57
C GLY A 1 -25.40 6.66 22.46
N HIS A 2 -24.20 6.39 22.97
CA HIS A 2 -23.83 5.05 23.50
C HIS A 2 -23.76 4.91 25.03
N GLY A 3 -23.77 6.00 25.81
CA GLY A 3 -23.45 5.97 27.25
C GLY A 3 -24.57 5.54 28.21
N ALA A 4 -25.62 4.85 27.75
CA ALA A 4 -26.88 4.69 28.52
C ALA A 4 -27.31 3.24 28.84
N VAL A 5 -26.60 2.21 28.36
CA VAL A 5 -27.09 0.80 28.39
C VAL A 5 -26.07 -0.20 29.00
N THR A 6 -24.98 0.28 29.60
CA THR A 6 -23.87 -0.55 30.09
C THR A 6 -23.52 -0.32 31.56
N SER A 7 -24.54 -0.09 32.41
CA SER A 7 -24.40 -0.08 33.87
C SER A 7 -24.65 -1.47 34.47
N PRO A 8 -23.79 -2.02 35.35
CA PRO A 8 -23.99 -3.35 35.96
C PRO A 8 -25.20 -3.48 36.91
N GLN A 9 -25.96 -2.42 37.17
CA GLN A 9 -26.92 -2.36 38.28
C GLN A 9 -28.39 -2.63 37.90
N THR A 10 -28.73 -2.76 36.61
CA THR A 10 -30.12 -2.95 36.16
C THR A 10 -30.40 -4.37 35.66
N GLN A 11 -31.14 -5.16 36.44
CA GLN A 11 -31.60 -6.53 36.08
C GLN A 11 -32.71 -6.55 35.00
N ARG A 12 -32.58 -5.75 33.92
CA ARG A 12 -33.47 -5.75 32.75
C ARG A 12 -32.68 -5.48 31.48
N GLY A 13 -32.22 -6.55 30.85
CA GLY A 13 -31.55 -6.55 29.55
C GLY A 13 -31.27 -7.98 29.10
N TYR A 14 -31.10 -8.19 27.80
CA TYR A 14 -30.62 -9.48 27.30
C TYR A 14 -29.16 -9.70 27.71
N THR A 15 -28.79 -10.92 28.06
CA THR A 15 -27.36 -11.26 28.23
C THR A 15 -26.63 -11.16 26.89
N ALA A 16 -25.33 -10.92 26.91
CA ALA A 16 -24.51 -10.86 25.69
C ALA A 16 -24.74 -12.11 24.80
N PHE A 17 -24.81 -13.30 25.41
CA PHE A 17 -25.12 -14.57 24.76
C PHE A 17 -26.45 -14.57 23.99
N VAL A 18 -27.51 -13.94 24.53
CA VAL A 18 -28.81 -13.83 23.84
C VAL A 18 -28.77 -12.77 22.74
N HIS A 19 -28.01 -11.68 22.92
CA HIS A 19 -27.78 -10.70 21.85
C HIS A 19 -27.03 -11.33 20.66
N THR A 20 -25.94 -12.06 20.91
CA THR A 20 -25.19 -12.82 19.88
C THR A 20 -26.05 -13.87 19.18
N LYS A 21 -26.98 -14.53 19.90
CA LYS A 21 -27.96 -15.43 19.27
C LYS A 21 -28.96 -14.70 18.37
N LEU A 22 -29.44 -13.52 18.77
CA LEU A 22 -30.30 -12.69 17.92
C LEU A 22 -29.57 -12.22 16.66
N SER A 23 -28.33 -11.73 16.78
CA SER A 23 -27.50 -11.34 15.64
C SER A 23 -27.34 -12.46 14.61
N ARG A 24 -27.12 -13.71 15.05
CA ARG A 24 -27.05 -14.88 14.16
C ARG A 24 -28.38 -15.25 13.48
N VAL A 25 -29.52 -14.89 14.06
CA VAL A 25 -30.85 -15.17 13.47
C VAL A 25 -31.25 -14.11 12.43
N ILE A 26 -30.69 -12.89 12.51
CA ILE A 26 -30.86 -11.82 11.52
C ILE A 26 -29.76 -11.79 10.44
N GLY A 27 -29.00 -12.88 10.28
CA GLY A 27 -28.03 -13.07 9.19
C GLY A 27 -26.63 -12.45 9.39
N ALA A 28 -26.40 -11.69 10.47
CA ALA A 28 -25.12 -11.03 10.71
C ALA A 28 -23.98 -12.04 10.91
N SER A 29 -23.05 -12.08 9.95
CA SER A 29 -22.04 -13.13 9.82
C SER A 29 -20.63 -12.54 9.64
N GLY A 30 -19.93 -12.24 10.75
CA GLY A 30 -18.50 -11.87 10.75
C GLY A 30 -17.59 -13.09 11.02
N ILE A 31 -16.52 -13.45 10.29
CA ILE A 31 -15.53 -12.80 9.40
C ILE A 31 -14.25 -12.31 10.11
N HIS A 32 -13.11 -12.95 9.80
CA HIS A 32 -11.86 -12.39 9.24
C HIS A 32 -10.88 -13.54 8.88
N THR A 33 -9.58 -13.31 8.59
CA THR A 33 -8.52 -14.20 9.16
C THR A 33 -7.19 -13.57 9.57
N GLY A 34 -6.62 -14.23 10.57
CA GLY A 34 -5.22 -14.40 10.88
C GLY A 34 -4.91 -15.60 11.78
N THR A 35 -4.12 -15.41 12.83
CA THR A 35 -3.50 -16.50 13.60
C THR A 35 -4.45 -17.26 14.55
N MET A 36 -5.78 -17.14 14.39
CA MET A 36 -6.77 -17.86 15.21
C MET A 36 -6.61 -17.60 16.73
N SER A 37 -6.29 -16.36 17.12
CA SER A 37 -5.88 -15.94 18.48
C SER A 37 -4.61 -16.61 19.05
N PHE A 38 -3.90 -17.42 18.26
CA PHE A 38 -2.64 -18.08 18.65
C PHE A 38 -1.38 -17.28 18.25
N GLY A 39 -1.47 -15.99 17.91
CA GLY A 39 -0.33 -15.15 17.52
C GLY A 39 0.24 -14.27 18.64
N LYS A 40 1.32 -13.51 18.34
CA LYS A 40 1.75 -12.29 19.04
C LYS A 40 1.36 -11.03 18.25
N MET A 41 1.34 -11.16 16.93
CA MET A 41 0.49 -10.30 16.12
C MET A 41 -0.96 -10.68 16.42
N GLU A 42 -1.80 -9.66 16.41
CA GLU A 42 -3.23 -9.63 16.08
C GLU A 42 -3.82 -10.94 15.39
N GLY A 43 -5.00 -11.48 15.79
CA GLY A 43 -5.83 -12.52 15.10
C GLY A 43 -7.05 -13.05 15.91
N ASP A 44 -8.29 -13.09 15.37
CA ASP A 44 -9.56 -13.57 16.00
C ASP A 44 -9.79 -15.10 15.84
N ALA A 45 -10.81 -15.74 16.45
CA ALA A 45 -11.11 -17.16 16.28
C ALA A 45 -11.93 -17.53 15.02
N SER A 46 -12.64 -16.59 14.38
CA SER A 46 -13.36 -16.81 13.09
C SER A 46 -12.41 -16.97 11.89
N ASP A 47 -11.11 -16.93 12.16
CA ASP A 47 -9.99 -16.79 11.25
C ASP A 47 -9.64 -18.04 10.40
N LYS A 48 -10.65 -18.69 9.79
CA LYS A 48 -10.44 -19.80 8.83
C LYS A 48 -10.86 -19.52 7.39
N ASN A 49 -11.76 -18.57 7.11
CA ASN A 49 -12.33 -18.38 5.76
C ASN A 49 -11.30 -17.97 4.67
N ILE A 50 -10.21 -17.28 5.02
CA ILE A 50 -9.09 -17.01 4.09
C ILE A 50 -8.27 -18.28 3.81
N GLY A 51 -8.16 -19.21 4.77
CA GLY A 51 -7.53 -20.52 4.52
C GLY A 51 -8.24 -21.23 3.38
N PHE A 52 -9.56 -21.36 3.50
CA PHE A 52 -10.44 -21.86 2.43
C PHE A 52 -10.34 -21.01 1.14
N MET A 53 -10.42 -19.67 1.24
CA MET A 53 -10.27 -18.77 0.07
C MET A 53 -8.90 -18.84 -0.63
N LEU A 54 -7.85 -19.34 0.04
CA LEU A 54 -6.55 -19.61 -0.56
C LEU A 54 -6.39 -21.03 -1.10
N GLN A 55 -7.02 -22.03 -0.47
CA GLN A 55 -6.74 -23.44 -0.71
C GLN A 55 -7.82 -24.18 -1.51
N ASP A 56 -9.08 -23.79 -1.38
CA ASP A 56 -10.19 -24.44 -2.05
C ASP A 56 -10.43 -23.85 -3.45
N ASP A 57 -11.02 -24.65 -4.34
CA ASP A 57 -11.49 -24.18 -5.65
C ASP A 57 -12.82 -23.41 -5.57
N VAL A 58 -13.56 -23.54 -4.47
CA VAL A 58 -14.76 -22.73 -4.16
C VAL A 58 -14.77 -22.39 -2.68
N ALA A 59 -14.89 -21.11 -2.33
CA ALA A 59 -14.89 -20.65 -0.95
C ALA A 59 -15.90 -19.51 -0.72
N ASP A 60 -16.44 -19.43 0.49
CA ASP A 60 -17.36 -18.37 0.91
C ASP A 60 -16.61 -17.23 1.62
N GLY A 61 -16.62 -16.05 1.00
CA GLY A 61 -16.05 -14.82 1.55
C GLY A 61 -17.00 -14.05 2.48
N PRO A 62 -16.57 -12.87 2.96
CA PRO A 62 -17.38 -11.94 3.75
C PRO A 62 -18.73 -11.57 3.13
N TYR A 63 -18.75 -11.35 1.81
CA TYR A 63 -19.95 -10.99 1.07
C TYR A 63 -20.15 -11.86 -0.17
N TYR A 64 -19.08 -12.42 -0.73
CA TYR A 64 -19.13 -13.13 -2.01
C TYR A 64 -18.56 -14.53 -1.92
N ARG A 65 -19.35 -15.51 -2.37
CA ARG A 65 -18.85 -16.82 -2.78
C ARG A 65 -17.96 -16.65 -4.02
N GLN A 66 -16.76 -17.23 -3.98
CA GLN A 66 -15.81 -17.19 -5.10
C GLN A 66 -15.55 -18.62 -5.58
N GLU A 67 -15.80 -18.85 -6.86
CA GLU A 67 -15.26 -20.00 -7.58
C GLU A 67 -13.94 -19.58 -8.24
N TRP A 68 -12.92 -20.41 -8.15
CA TRP A 68 -11.54 -20.10 -8.53
C TRP A 68 -11.12 -20.64 -9.89
N GLU A 69 -12.03 -21.31 -10.63
CA GLU A 69 -11.81 -21.72 -12.02
C GLU A 69 -10.57 -22.63 -12.23
N GLY A 70 -10.21 -23.42 -11.20
CA GLY A 70 -9.00 -24.27 -11.20
C GLY A 70 -7.69 -23.50 -11.04
N MET A 71 -7.73 -22.21 -10.68
CA MET A 71 -6.55 -21.45 -10.26
C MET A 71 -5.93 -22.11 -9.03
N LYS A 72 -4.68 -22.59 -9.15
CA LYS A 72 -3.98 -23.32 -8.07
C LYS A 72 -4.11 -22.64 -6.71
N GLN A 73 -4.16 -23.46 -5.67
CA GLN A 73 -4.09 -22.99 -4.29
C GLN A 73 -2.83 -22.17 -4.00
N THR A 74 -3.01 -21.12 -3.20
CA THR A 74 -1.93 -20.43 -2.50
C THR A 74 -1.77 -21.08 -1.12
N THR A 75 -0.55 -21.26 -0.67
CA THR A 75 -0.25 -21.92 0.60
C THR A 75 -0.30 -20.94 1.77
N PRO A 76 -1.06 -21.22 2.85
CA PRO A 76 -0.97 -20.44 4.08
C PRO A 76 0.41 -20.57 4.72
N ILE A 77 1.02 -19.43 5.07
CA ILE A 77 2.30 -19.37 5.78
C ILE A 77 2.04 -18.80 7.19
N ILE A 78 2.31 -19.58 8.23
CA ILE A 78 2.00 -19.20 9.61
C ILE A 78 3.28 -18.76 10.35
N SER A 79 3.19 -17.64 11.08
CA SER A 79 4.35 -16.91 11.64
C SER A 79 3.96 -16.17 12.93
N GLY A 80 4.60 -15.04 13.26
CA GLY A 80 4.09 -14.12 14.27
C GLY A 80 4.08 -14.64 15.71
N GLY A 81 5.01 -15.53 16.07
CA GLY A 81 5.15 -16.05 17.44
C GLY A 81 4.63 -17.47 17.68
N MET A 82 4.13 -18.15 16.64
CA MET A 82 3.83 -19.58 16.69
C MET A 82 5.03 -20.42 17.16
N ASN A 83 4.74 -21.45 17.95
CA ASN A 83 5.66 -22.45 18.46
C ASN A 83 4.91 -23.79 18.64
N ALA A 84 5.63 -24.87 18.95
CA ALA A 84 5.10 -26.22 19.08
C ALA A 84 3.79 -26.34 19.89
N LEU A 85 3.67 -25.61 21.00
CA LEU A 85 2.52 -25.67 21.91
C LEU A 85 1.26 -24.99 21.36
N ARG A 86 1.38 -24.19 20.31
CA ARG A 86 0.25 -23.48 19.66
C ARG A 86 -0.28 -24.21 18.43
N LEU A 87 0.50 -25.12 17.85
CA LEU A 87 0.17 -25.81 16.60
C LEU A 87 -1.05 -26.74 16.69
N PRO A 88 -1.25 -27.56 17.75
CA PRO A 88 -2.38 -28.50 17.80
C PRO A 88 -3.75 -27.82 17.73
N ALA A 89 -3.95 -26.76 18.52
CA ALA A 89 -5.19 -26.00 18.53
C ALA A 89 -5.41 -25.19 17.24
N PHE A 90 -4.32 -24.71 16.63
CA PHE A 90 -4.37 -24.07 15.31
C PHE A 90 -4.83 -25.06 14.22
N PHE A 91 -4.26 -26.28 14.17
CA PHE A 91 -4.66 -27.29 13.18
C PHE A 91 -6.09 -27.80 13.39
N GLU A 92 -6.59 -27.81 14.62
CA GLU A 92 -7.98 -28.20 14.85
C GLU A 92 -8.98 -27.16 14.34
N ASN A 93 -8.74 -25.85 14.55
CA ASN A 93 -9.65 -24.82 14.03
C ASN A 93 -9.56 -24.64 12.50
N LEU A 94 -8.39 -24.90 11.90
CA LEU A 94 -8.23 -24.97 10.43
C LEU A 94 -8.75 -26.29 9.82
N GLY A 95 -8.90 -27.34 10.64
CA GLY A 95 -9.27 -28.69 10.21
C GLY A 95 -8.12 -29.53 9.64
N HIS A 96 -7.04 -28.90 9.17
CA HIS A 96 -5.87 -29.57 8.57
C HIS A 96 -4.53 -28.87 8.87
N SER A 97 -3.43 -29.59 8.65
CA SER A 97 -2.05 -29.11 8.86
C SER A 97 -1.28 -28.74 7.57
N ASN A 98 -1.97 -28.61 6.43
CA ASN A 98 -1.37 -28.36 5.10
C ASN A 98 -0.89 -26.90 4.92
N VAL A 99 0.08 -26.47 5.75
CA VAL A 99 0.59 -25.09 5.83
C VAL A 99 2.12 -25.06 5.96
N ILE A 100 2.72 -23.88 5.74
CA ILE A 100 4.15 -23.65 5.96
C ILE A 100 4.34 -22.90 7.28
N LEU A 101 5.07 -23.49 8.23
CA LEU A 101 5.46 -22.83 9.46
C LEU A 101 6.72 -21.98 9.23
N THR A 102 6.80 -20.82 9.90
CA THR A 102 7.98 -19.95 9.95
C THR A 102 8.26 -19.51 11.39
N ALA A 103 8.53 -20.50 12.24
CA ALA A 103 8.67 -20.35 13.69
C ALA A 103 10.05 -19.80 14.12
N GLY A 104 10.39 -18.56 13.74
CA GLY A 104 11.65 -17.90 14.10
C GLY A 104 12.01 -18.04 15.60
N GLY A 105 11.27 -17.36 16.47
CA GLY A 105 11.43 -17.49 17.92
C GLY A 105 10.95 -18.84 18.49
N GLY A 106 10.03 -19.53 17.81
CA GLY A 106 9.52 -20.83 18.23
C GLY A 106 10.52 -21.98 18.08
N ALA A 107 11.48 -21.87 17.15
CA ALA A 107 12.57 -22.82 16.97
C ALA A 107 13.88 -22.33 17.63
N PHE A 108 14.35 -21.12 17.32
CA PHE A 108 15.61 -20.59 17.87
C PHE A 108 15.56 -20.24 19.36
N GLY A 109 14.37 -20.10 19.94
CA GLY A 109 14.19 -19.90 21.39
C GLY A 109 14.18 -21.20 22.21
N HIS A 110 14.10 -22.38 21.57
CA HIS A 110 14.02 -23.66 22.26
C HIS A 110 15.25 -23.92 23.15
N LYS A 111 15.04 -24.36 24.40
CA LYS A 111 16.11 -24.46 25.41
C LYS A 111 17.34 -25.29 24.99
N ASP A 112 17.14 -26.30 24.14
CA ASP A 112 18.22 -27.19 23.67
C ASP A 112 18.79 -26.81 22.29
N GLY A 113 18.25 -25.75 21.65
CA GLY A 113 18.69 -25.23 20.35
C GLY A 113 17.72 -25.48 19.19
N PRO A 114 18.04 -24.93 17.99
CA PRO A 114 17.10 -24.85 16.86
C PRO A 114 16.72 -26.19 16.24
N LYS A 115 17.57 -27.23 16.34
CA LYS A 115 17.24 -28.60 15.89
C LYS A 115 16.05 -29.16 16.68
N GLN A 116 16.14 -29.13 18.01
CA GLN A 116 15.08 -29.59 18.92
C GLN A 116 13.85 -28.69 18.81
N GLY A 117 14.04 -27.37 18.64
CA GLY A 117 12.95 -26.45 18.33
C GLY A 117 12.17 -26.84 17.07
N ALA A 118 12.86 -27.18 15.98
CA ALA A 118 12.24 -27.68 14.75
C ALA A 118 11.50 -29.02 14.98
N ILE A 119 12.16 -29.99 15.62
CA ILE A 119 11.57 -31.30 15.93
C ILE A 119 10.31 -31.15 16.78
N SER A 120 10.33 -30.30 17.82
CA SER A 120 9.15 -30.04 18.66
C SER A 120 7.96 -29.50 17.86
N CYS A 121 8.20 -28.72 16.79
CA CYS A 121 7.14 -28.23 15.90
C CYS A 121 6.56 -29.33 15.00
N ALA A 122 7.36 -30.31 14.56
CA ALA A 122 6.87 -31.50 13.88
C ALA A 122 6.03 -32.39 14.84
N GLN A 123 6.53 -32.60 16.07
CA GLN A 123 5.84 -33.30 17.15
C GLN A 123 4.50 -32.63 17.54
N GLY A 124 4.39 -31.30 17.37
CA GLY A 124 3.12 -30.56 17.50
C GLY A 124 2.08 -30.89 16.42
N GLU A 125 2.51 -31.30 15.21
CA GLU A 125 1.60 -31.84 14.19
C GLU A 125 1.23 -33.30 14.47
N GLU A 126 2.21 -34.11 14.89
CA GLU A 126 2.01 -35.54 15.15
C GLU A 126 1.08 -35.80 16.35
N SER A 127 1.28 -35.07 17.46
CA SER A 127 0.41 -35.14 18.65
C SER A 127 -1.05 -34.79 18.33
N TRP A 128 -1.29 -33.79 17.49
CA TRP A 128 -2.62 -33.47 16.97
C TRP A 128 -3.21 -34.59 16.11
N LYS A 129 -2.42 -35.17 15.18
CA LYS A 129 -2.85 -36.30 14.34
C LYS A 129 -3.21 -37.53 15.17
N LEU A 130 -2.41 -37.88 16.18
CA LEU A 130 -2.64 -39.03 17.06
C LEU A 130 -3.84 -38.82 17.99
N TRP A 131 -4.01 -37.61 18.56
CA TRP A 131 -5.24 -37.26 19.28
C TRP A 131 -6.47 -37.37 18.38
N LYS A 132 -6.41 -36.82 17.16
CA LYS A 132 -7.52 -36.87 16.19
C LYS A 132 -7.82 -38.28 15.63
N ALA A 133 -6.85 -39.20 15.75
CA ALA A 133 -7.02 -40.62 15.49
C ALA A 133 -7.53 -41.42 16.73
N GLY A 134 -7.79 -40.76 17.86
CA GLY A 134 -8.28 -41.39 19.09
C GLY A 134 -7.24 -42.18 19.88
N THR A 135 -5.93 -42.00 19.61
CA THR A 135 -4.84 -42.79 20.22
C THR A 135 -4.82 -42.72 21.76
N TYR A 136 -5.28 -41.61 22.33
CA TYR A 136 -5.32 -41.36 23.78
C TYR A 136 -6.69 -41.59 24.42
N GLY A 137 -7.65 -42.14 23.67
CA GLY A 137 -9.05 -42.28 24.11
C GLY A 137 -9.81 -40.95 24.11
N ASP A 138 -10.91 -40.91 24.86
CA ASP A 138 -11.78 -39.73 25.00
C ASP A 138 -11.17 -38.73 26.00
N VAL A 139 -10.21 -37.94 25.51
CA VAL A 139 -9.48 -36.91 26.28
C VAL A 139 -9.45 -35.58 25.52
N SER A 140 -9.29 -34.47 26.24
CA SER A 140 -9.15 -33.15 25.60
C SER A 140 -7.91 -33.08 24.70
N LEU A 141 -7.93 -32.20 23.69
CA LEU A 141 -6.75 -31.93 22.87
C LEU A 141 -5.56 -31.44 23.72
N SER A 142 -5.82 -30.71 24.80
CA SER A 142 -4.79 -30.34 25.78
C SER A 142 -4.12 -31.58 26.38
N ASP A 143 -4.93 -32.50 26.89
CA ASP A 143 -4.42 -33.69 27.58
C ASP A 143 -3.76 -34.68 26.61
N GLY A 144 -4.31 -34.90 25.41
CA GLY A 144 -3.69 -35.76 24.39
C GLY A 144 -2.28 -35.30 23.98
N VAL A 145 -2.06 -33.99 23.87
CA VAL A 145 -0.72 -33.43 23.60
C VAL A 145 0.22 -33.57 24.81
N VAL A 146 -0.31 -33.47 26.04
CA VAL A 146 0.47 -33.71 27.27
C VAL A 146 0.81 -35.19 27.42
N GLU A 147 -0.08 -36.13 27.08
CA GLU A 147 0.23 -37.56 27.03
C GLU A 147 1.32 -37.88 26.00
N TYR A 148 1.22 -37.31 24.78
CA TYR A 148 2.29 -37.41 23.77
C TYR A 148 3.63 -36.87 24.32
N ALA A 149 3.61 -35.72 25.01
CA ALA A 149 4.83 -35.09 25.54
C ALA A 149 5.55 -35.92 26.62
N LYS A 150 4.91 -36.92 27.25
CA LYS A 150 5.57 -37.79 28.24
C LYS A 150 6.69 -38.65 27.65
N THR A 151 6.65 -38.95 26.34
CA THR A 151 7.65 -39.78 25.65
C THR A 151 8.50 -39.03 24.65
N HIS A 152 8.28 -37.73 24.46
CA HIS A 152 8.93 -36.91 23.42
C HIS A 152 9.62 -35.69 24.04
N GLU A 153 10.92 -35.81 24.29
CA GLU A 153 11.70 -34.84 25.07
C GLU A 153 11.83 -33.46 24.40
N GLU A 154 11.72 -33.34 23.07
CA GLU A 154 11.73 -32.03 22.40
C GLU A 154 10.42 -31.26 22.62
N LEU A 155 9.25 -31.87 22.44
CA LEU A 155 7.97 -31.21 22.76
C LEU A 155 7.87 -30.90 24.25
N LYS A 156 8.29 -31.82 25.12
CA LYS A 156 8.43 -31.60 26.57
C LYS A 156 9.42 -30.46 26.91
N GLY A 157 10.48 -30.31 26.11
CA GLY A 157 11.39 -29.16 26.16
C GLY A 157 10.74 -27.84 25.74
N ALA A 158 9.76 -27.88 24.82
CA ALA A 158 8.96 -26.72 24.45
C ALA A 158 8.04 -26.26 25.60
N PHE A 159 7.45 -27.17 26.39
CA PHE A 159 6.72 -26.81 27.63
C PHE A 159 7.61 -26.01 28.62
N LEU A 160 8.85 -26.47 28.85
CA LEU A 160 9.84 -25.76 29.68
C LEU A 160 10.32 -24.43 29.09
N THR A 161 10.33 -24.29 27.76
CA THR A 161 10.77 -23.08 27.06
C THR A 161 9.67 -22.01 27.06
N PHE A 162 8.47 -22.38 26.61
CA PHE A 162 7.37 -21.46 26.36
C PHE A 162 6.37 -21.47 27.53
N GLN A 163 6.88 -21.38 28.77
CA GLN A 163 6.08 -21.61 29.99
C GLN A 163 4.80 -20.77 30.08
N LYS A 164 4.81 -19.53 29.56
CA LYS A 164 3.60 -18.68 29.49
C LYS A 164 2.49 -19.30 28.63
N ASP A 165 2.86 -19.90 27.50
CA ASP A 165 1.92 -20.56 26.59
C ASP A 165 1.50 -21.92 27.16
N ALA A 166 2.44 -22.64 27.78
CA ALA A 166 2.17 -23.88 28.49
C ALA A 166 1.16 -23.69 29.64
N ASP A 167 1.38 -22.70 30.50
CA ASP A 167 0.50 -22.34 31.62
C ASP A 167 -0.87 -21.81 31.15
N GLN A 168 -0.95 -21.21 29.95
CA GLN A 168 -2.19 -20.68 29.38
C GLN A 168 -3.03 -21.74 28.65
N ILE A 169 -2.40 -22.68 27.94
CA ILE A 169 -3.07 -23.64 27.03
C ILE A 169 -3.24 -25.01 27.69
N TYR A 170 -2.33 -25.40 28.59
CA TYR A 170 -2.24 -26.75 29.17
C TYR A 170 -2.29 -26.72 30.71
N PRO A 171 -3.43 -26.41 31.33
CA PRO A 171 -3.53 -26.30 32.79
C PRO A 171 -3.09 -27.61 33.48
N GLY A 172 -2.22 -27.44 34.49
CA GLY A 172 -1.63 -28.54 35.25
C GLY A 172 -0.47 -29.29 34.56
N TRP A 173 0.06 -28.81 33.42
CA TRP A 173 1.14 -29.52 32.70
C TRP A 173 2.36 -29.84 33.55
N LYS A 174 2.72 -28.97 34.51
CA LYS A 174 3.88 -29.16 35.41
C LYS A 174 3.74 -30.46 36.21
N GLU A 175 2.58 -30.69 36.82
CA GLU A 175 2.27 -31.91 37.55
C GLU A 175 2.19 -33.12 36.59
N LYS A 176 1.46 -32.98 35.48
CA LYS A 176 1.25 -34.04 34.48
C LYS A 176 2.54 -34.53 33.81
N LEU A 177 3.57 -33.69 33.72
CA LEU A 177 4.90 -34.00 33.16
C LEU A 177 6.01 -34.18 34.22
N GLY A 178 5.67 -34.15 35.52
CA GLY A 178 6.60 -34.47 36.62
C GLY A 178 7.55 -33.35 37.07
N TYR A 179 7.24 -32.08 36.78
CA TYR A 179 8.03 -30.92 37.17
C TYR A 179 7.65 -30.38 38.55
N THR A 180 8.62 -30.40 39.48
CA THR A 180 8.40 -30.15 40.93
C THR A 180 9.15 -28.94 41.49
N GLY A 181 9.70 -28.05 40.65
CA GLY A 181 10.51 -26.92 41.11
C GLY A 181 10.38 -25.66 40.26
N GLU A 182 10.51 -24.50 40.90
CA GLU A 182 10.60 -23.20 40.23
C GLU A 182 11.91 -23.11 39.43
N SER A 183 11.82 -23.03 38.10
CA SER A 183 12.98 -22.75 37.25
C SER A 183 12.60 -21.88 36.05
N SER A 184 13.02 -20.62 36.08
CA SER A 184 12.99 -19.71 34.94
C SER A 184 14.13 -20.06 33.99
N VAL A 185 13.89 -21.00 33.06
CA VAL A 185 14.87 -21.41 32.06
C VAL A 185 15.06 -20.27 31.05
N GLN A 186 16.18 -19.55 31.12
CA GLN A 186 16.62 -18.69 30.03
C GLN A 186 17.01 -19.56 28.82
N ALA A 187 16.72 -19.09 27.61
CA ALA A 187 17.16 -19.76 26.39
C ALA A 187 18.70 -19.90 26.39
N ALA A 188 19.20 -21.07 25.98
CA ALA A 188 20.63 -21.35 26.01
C ALA A 188 21.41 -20.37 25.13
N SER A 189 22.50 -19.82 25.66
CA SER A 189 23.45 -19.02 24.89
C SER A 189 24.12 -19.89 23.82
N PHE A 190 24.08 -19.48 22.56
CA PHE A 190 24.72 -20.23 21.48
C PHE A 190 26.23 -20.04 21.59
N ASN A 191 26.92 -21.01 22.20
CA ASN A 191 28.36 -20.91 22.43
C ASN A 191 29.14 -21.22 21.14
N TRP A 192 29.41 -20.17 20.35
CA TRP A 192 30.28 -20.20 19.17
C TRP A 192 31.71 -20.69 19.46
N GLN A 193 32.16 -20.66 20.72
CA GLN A 193 33.51 -21.00 21.18
C GLN A 193 33.58 -22.35 21.91
N LYS A 194 32.93 -23.40 21.37
CA LYS A 194 33.21 -24.79 21.83
C LYS A 194 34.50 -25.40 21.26
N LYS A 195 35.50 -24.54 21.03
CA LYS A 195 36.89 -24.78 21.41
C LYS A 195 37.45 -23.53 22.12
N ASP A 196 38.25 -23.81 23.15
CA ASP A 196 39.23 -22.92 23.81
C ASP A 196 38.70 -21.78 24.71
N LEU A 197 38.35 -22.21 25.93
CA LEU A 197 38.66 -21.61 27.25
C LEU A 197 38.27 -20.16 27.58
N ALA A 198 37.34 -20.10 28.54
CA ALA A 198 36.79 -18.92 29.20
C ALA A 198 37.77 -17.94 29.87
N ALA A 199 37.33 -16.68 29.96
CA ALA A 199 37.70 -15.71 30.99
C ALA A 199 36.42 -15.00 31.49
N ALA A 200 36.44 -14.36 32.67
CA ALA A 200 35.24 -13.82 33.33
C ALA A 200 35.47 -12.49 34.05
N PHE A 201 34.42 -11.67 34.20
CA PHE A 201 34.31 -10.70 35.29
C PHE A 201 32.85 -10.37 35.68
N VAL A 202 32.65 -9.52 36.71
CA VAL A 202 31.48 -9.54 37.61
C VAL A 202 30.92 -8.13 37.90
N GLY A 203 29.58 -8.05 38.05
CA GLY A 203 28.90 -7.04 38.89
C GLY A 203 28.15 -5.93 38.13
N ALA A 204 27.10 -5.31 38.68
CA ALA A 204 26.39 -5.56 39.94
C ALA A 204 24.90 -5.15 39.81
N SER A 205 24.04 -5.55 40.75
CA SER A 205 22.58 -5.28 40.69
C SER A 205 22.13 -4.15 41.60
N THR A 206 21.04 -3.46 41.22
CA THR A 206 20.29 -2.54 42.08
C THR A 206 18.79 -2.83 41.96
N THR A 207 18.09 -2.94 43.10
CA THR A 207 16.68 -3.34 43.15
C THR A 207 15.72 -2.15 43.17
N ARG A 208 14.71 -2.17 42.29
CA ARG A 208 13.50 -1.33 42.41
C ARG A 208 12.31 -2.19 42.83
N LYS A 209 11.46 -1.65 43.72
CA LYS A 209 10.20 -2.29 44.14
C LYS A 209 9.18 -2.27 43.00
N ALA A 210 8.32 -3.30 42.93
CA ALA A 210 7.26 -3.38 41.93
C ALA A 210 6.04 -2.52 42.33
N SER A 211 5.52 -1.75 41.38
CA SER A 211 4.15 -1.21 41.39
C SER A 211 3.22 -2.09 40.53
N SER A 212 1.91 -1.86 40.69
CA SER A 212 0.76 -2.36 39.91
C SER A 212 1.03 -3.16 38.63
N VAL A 213 0.34 -4.30 38.49
CA VAL A 213 0.48 -5.26 37.38
C VAL A 213 0.02 -4.68 36.04
N ALA A 214 0.94 -3.99 35.34
CA ALA A 214 0.83 -3.66 33.92
C ALA A 214 1.09 -4.90 33.05
N ARG A 215 0.55 -4.91 31.81
CA ARG A 215 0.81 -5.99 30.83
C ARG A 215 2.18 -5.76 30.19
N ARG A 216 3.23 -6.34 30.78
CA ARG A 216 4.60 -6.16 30.29
C ARG A 216 4.84 -6.95 29.00
N ALA A 217 5.29 -6.24 27.96
CA ALA A 217 6.09 -6.82 26.89
C ALA A 217 7.47 -7.28 27.46
N LEU A 218 8.30 -7.92 26.63
CA LEU A 218 9.72 -8.08 26.98
C LEU A 218 10.36 -6.70 26.91
N ASP A 219 10.85 -6.19 28.05
CA ASP A 219 11.56 -4.91 28.11
C ASP A 219 12.93 -5.04 27.41
N GLN A 220 13.11 -4.29 26.33
CA GLN A 220 14.35 -4.22 25.55
C GLN A 220 14.90 -2.79 25.50
N SER A 221 14.42 -1.90 26.38
CA SER A 221 14.77 -0.48 26.40
C SER A 221 16.25 -0.25 26.67
N SER A 222 16.90 -1.16 27.41
CA SER A 222 18.36 -1.16 27.65
C SER A 222 19.22 -1.57 26.44
N ARG A 223 18.60 -1.87 25.30
CA ARG A 223 19.29 -2.21 24.04
C ARG A 223 18.87 -1.32 22.87
N TYR A 224 17.57 -1.10 22.66
CA TYR A 224 17.05 -0.38 21.49
C TYR A 224 16.64 1.07 21.78
N ALA A 225 17.02 1.63 22.94
CA ALA A 225 16.89 3.04 23.23
C ALA A 225 18.18 3.60 23.85
N ASP A 226 18.64 4.74 23.33
CA ASP A 226 19.71 5.55 23.93
C ASP A 226 19.31 7.03 23.82
N LEU A 227 18.64 7.49 24.86
CA LEU A 227 18.18 8.87 25.00
C LEU A 227 19.31 9.85 25.41
N SER A 228 20.58 9.43 25.36
CA SER A 228 21.74 10.31 25.52
C SER A 228 22.32 10.80 24.18
N LEU A 229 21.91 10.19 23.05
CA LEU A 229 22.29 10.60 21.71
C LEU A 229 21.64 11.94 21.33
N THR A 230 22.41 12.86 20.75
CA THR A 230 21.86 14.13 20.23
C THR A 230 21.50 14.00 18.74
N GLU A 231 20.43 14.69 18.33
CA GLU A 231 20.02 14.73 16.92
C GLU A 231 21.09 15.42 16.04
N GLU A 232 21.76 16.45 16.58
CA GLU A 232 22.85 17.16 15.89
C GLU A 232 24.03 16.22 15.60
N ASP A 233 24.50 15.44 16.59
CA ASP A 233 25.59 14.49 16.38
C ASP A 233 25.18 13.36 15.43
N LEU A 234 23.93 12.88 15.50
CA LEU A 234 23.41 11.86 14.57
C LEU A 234 23.41 12.34 13.11
N ILE A 235 22.95 13.58 12.87
CA ILE A 235 22.96 14.23 11.55
C ILE A 235 24.40 14.44 11.08
N LYS A 236 25.25 15.06 11.92
CA LYS A 236 26.65 15.42 11.64
C LYS A 236 27.55 14.22 11.35
N ASN A 237 27.30 13.07 11.99
CA ASN A 237 28.01 11.82 11.70
C ASN A 237 27.57 11.20 10.36
N GLY A 238 26.37 11.50 9.86
CA GLY A 238 25.90 11.08 8.54
C GLY A 238 25.75 9.57 8.32
N GLN A 239 25.77 8.76 9.40
CA GLN A 239 25.67 7.29 9.34
C GLN A 239 24.26 6.76 9.61
N HIS A 240 23.27 7.62 9.85
CA HIS A 240 21.90 7.23 10.23
C HIS A 240 20.85 7.89 9.35
N VAL A 241 19.86 7.11 8.91
CA VAL A 241 18.55 7.63 8.49
C VAL A 241 17.75 7.88 9.76
N LEU A 242 17.22 9.09 9.94
CA LEU A 242 16.40 9.44 11.11
C LEU A 242 14.94 9.46 10.70
N VAL A 243 14.06 8.86 11.50
CA VAL A 243 12.63 8.79 11.22
C VAL A 243 11.84 9.29 12.42
N ALA A 244 10.96 10.26 12.18
CA ALA A 244 10.07 10.82 13.20
C ALA A 244 8.65 10.25 13.06
N TYR A 245 8.13 9.71 14.16
CA TYR A 245 6.82 9.07 14.24
C TYR A 245 5.92 9.78 15.25
N ILE A 246 4.62 9.81 14.96
CA ILE A 246 3.59 9.86 16.01
C ILE A 246 3.20 8.41 16.30
N MET A 247 3.35 7.96 17.53
CA MET A 247 3.18 6.56 17.96
C MET A 247 2.46 6.49 19.31
N LYS A 248 1.42 5.66 19.39
CA LYS A 248 0.66 5.40 20.61
C LYS A 248 0.77 3.92 21.01
N PRO A 249 1.29 3.61 22.21
CA PRO A 249 1.18 2.27 22.79
C PRO A 249 -0.28 1.87 23.03
N LYS A 250 -0.57 0.58 22.96
CA LYS A 250 -1.89 0.05 23.29
C LYS A 250 -2.15 0.15 24.79
N ALA A 251 -3.42 0.30 25.18
CA ALA A 251 -3.78 0.54 26.58
C ALA A 251 -3.21 -0.53 27.54
N GLY A 252 -2.38 -0.09 28.49
CA GLY A 252 -1.72 -0.95 29.49
C GLY A 252 -0.28 -1.36 29.20
N TYR A 253 0.32 -0.89 28.10
CA TYR A 253 1.75 -0.98 27.79
C TYR A 253 2.49 0.34 28.14
N ASP A 254 3.82 0.27 28.25
CA ASP A 254 4.70 1.41 28.56
C ASP A 254 5.27 2.05 27.29
N TYR A 255 5.41 3.37 27.26
CA TYR A 255 5.81 4.11 26.06
C TYR A 255 7.24 3.78 25.61
N LEU A 256 8.22 3.79 26.52
CA LEU A 256 9.61 3.53 26.17
C LEU A 256 9.84 2.06 25.82
N ALA A 257 9.18 1.14 26.53
CA ALA A 257 9.26 -0.29 26.23
C ALA A 257 8.64 -0.63 24.85
N THR A 258 7.49 -0.02 24.50
CA THR A 258 6.87 -0.19 23.19
C THR A 258 7.67 0.50 22.08
N ALA A 259 8.25 1.68 22.33
CA ALA A 259 9.16 2.35 21.39
C ALA A 259 10.42 1.49 21.10
N ALA A 260 11.06 0.93 22.14
CA ALA A 260 12.19 0.03 21.99
C ALA A 260 11.82 -1.26 21.25
N HIS A 261 10.63 -1.82 21.49
CA HIS A 261 10.11 -2.97 20.75
C HIS A 261 9.81 -2.62 19.27
N PHE A 262 9.35 -1.39 18.98
CA PHE A 262 9.15 -0.88 17.63
C PHE A 262 10.48 -0.79 16.88
N ALA A 263 11.51 -0.21 17.49
CA ALA A 263 12.86 -0.15 16.92
C ALA A 263 13.47 -1.55 16.71
N ALA A 264 13.25 -2.48 17.65
CA ALA A 264 13.70 -3.87 17.55
C ALA A 264 13.07 -4.61 16.35
N GLU A 265 11.74 -4.65 16.24
CA GLU A 265 11.06 -5.29 15.10
C GLU A 265 11.24 -4.51 13.78
N SER A 266 11.72 -3.26 13.82
CA SER A 266 12.10 -2.47 12.64
C SER A 266 13.58 -2.60 12.25
N SER A 267 14.39 -3.43 12.93
CA SER A 267 15.82 -3.58 12.63
C SER A 267 16.34 -5.02 12.78
N THR A 268 16.97 -5.34 13.92
CA THR A 268 17.67 -6.61 14.17
C THR A 268 16.88 -7.56 15.09
N GLY A 269 15.91 -7.04 15.83
CA GLY A 269 15.36 -7.71 17.00
C GLY A 269 14.20 -8.66 16.75
N THR A 270 13.65 -9.14 17.87
CA THR A 270 12.28 -9.63 17.98
C THR A 270 11.86 -9.70 19.46
N ASN A 271 10.58 -9.96 19.71
CA ASN A 271 9.93 -10.11 21.03
C ASN A 271 10.40 -11.31 21.91
N VAL A 272 11.56 -11.92 21.63
CA VAL A 272 12.26 -12.91 22.48
C VAL A 272 13.78 -12.77 22.28
N ASN A 273 14.57 -13.11 23.30
CA ASN A 273 16.02 -13.27 23.14
C ASN A 273 16.30 -14.46 22.20
N VAL A 274 17.12 -14.26 21.18
CA VAL A 274 17.54 -15.31 20.23
C VAL A 274 19.01 -15.62 20.41
N CYS A 275 19.31 -16.92 20.53
CA CYS A 275 20.62 -17.43 20.94
C CYS A 275 21.77 -17.07 19.97
N THR A 276 21.44 -16.78 18.72
CA THR A 276 22.31 -16.38 17.61
C THR A 276 22.78 -14.92 17.65
N THR A 277 22.28 -14.08 18.55
CA THR A 277 22.69 -12.66 18.66
C THR A 277 24.18 -12.56 19.03
N ASP A 278 24.99 -11.94 18.17
CA ASP A 278 26.40 -11.63 18.44
C ASP A 278 26.61 -10.13 18.76
N ASP A 279 27.86 -9.74 19.04
CA ASP A 279 28.18 -8.34 19.34
C ASP A 279 28.15 -7.43 18.10
N PHE A 280 28.42 -7.98 16.91
CA PHE A 280 28.31 -7.23 15.65
C PHE A 280 26.85 -6.87 15.32
N THR A 281 25.90 -7.77 15.59
CA THR A 281 24.46 -7.50 15.47
C THR A 281 24.09 -6.22 16.22
N LYS A 282 24.62 -6.04 17.44
CA LYS A 282 24.31 -4.88 18.30
C LYS A 282 24.82 -3.56 17.72
N THR A 283 25.90 -3.55 16.93
CA THR A 283 26.41 -2.32 16.31
C THR A 283 25.58 -1.83 15.13
N VAL A 284 24.57 -2.60 14.70
CA VAL A 284 23.62 -2.20 13.65
C VAL A 284 22.17 -2.15 14.15
N ASP A 285 21.93 -2.20 15.48
CA ASP A 285 20.60 -1.98 16.05
C ASP A 285 20.07 -0.58 15.70
N ALA A 286 18.77 -0.46 15.40
CA ALA A 286 18.14 0.86 15.33
C ALA A 286 17.79 1.34 16.75
N LEU A 287 18.03 2.62 17.03
CA LEU A 287 17.95 3.18 18.38
C LEU A 287 16.89 4.27 18.48
N VAL A 288 15.98 4.14 19.45
CA VAL A 288 15.13 5.25 19.90
C VAL A 288 16.03 6.27 20.61
N TYR A 289 16.15 7.47 20.06
CA TYR A 289 16.98 8.54 20.64
C TYR A 289 16.16 9.69 21.25
N TYR A 290 14.87 9.76 20.93
CA TYR A 290 13.95 10.74 21.48
C TYR A 290 12.54 10.15 21.63
N ILE A 291 11.87 10.48 22.73
CA ILE A 291 10.43 10.25 22.93
C ILE A 291 9.81 11.45 23.65
N ASP A 292 8.58 11.78 23.28
CA ASP A 292 7.66 12.63 24.06
C ASP A 292 6.33 11.88 24.22
N PRO A 293 6.11 11.20 25.36
CA PRO A 293 4.85 10.50 25.63
C PRO A 293 3.61 11.40 25.80
N GLU A 294 3.77 12.71 25.98
CA GLU A 294 2.63 13.64 26.10
C GLU A 294 2.13 14.09 24.72
N ASN A 295 3.05 14.29 23.76
CA ASN A 295 2.75 14.62 22.36
C ASN A 295 2.70 13.39 21.42
N GLU A 296 2.87 12.18 21.98
CA GLU A 296 2.96 10.90 21.26
C GLU A 296 4.14 10.81 20.25
N GLU A 297 5.19 11.62 20.40
CA GLU A 297 6.34 11.63 19.50
C GLU A 297 7.38 10.54 19.83
N MET A 298 7.94 9.94 18.79
CA MET A 298 9.06 9.00 18.87
C MET A 298 10.01 9.23 17.67
N LYS A 299 11.31 9.35 17.92
CA LYS A 299 12.33 9.40 16.85
C LYS A 299 13.31 8.23 16.96
N ILE A 300 13.55 7.57 15.83
CA ILE A 300 14.44 6.41 15.72
C ILE A 300 15.56 6.69 14.72
N ALA A 301 16.79 6.35 15.08
CA ALA A 301 17.96 6.37 14.23
C ALA A 301 18.24 4.97 13.67
N TYR A 302 18.32 4.85 12.34
CA TYR A 302 18.58 3.60 11.62
C TYR A 302 19.96 3.64 10.96
N PRO A 303 20.93 2.81 11.40
CA PRO A 303 22.26 2.74 10.77
C PRO A 303 22.16 2.45 9.26
N THR A 304 22.84 3.23 8.42
CA THR A 304 22.72 3.14 6.95
C THR A 304 23.19 1.81 6.35
N ALA A 305 23.86 0.98 7.15
CA ALA A 305 24.26 -0.39 6.83
C ALA A 305 23.08 -1.39 6.82
N LEU A 306 21.96 -1.10 7.51
CA LEU A 306 20.76 -1.93 7.53
C LEU A 306 20.04 -1.98 6.17
N PHE A 307 20.08 -0.89 5.40
CA PHE A 307 19.34 -0.78 4.15
C PHE A 307 20.04 -1.51 3.00
N ASP A 308 19.24 -2.31 2.30
CA ASP A 308 19.65 -3.19 1.21
C ASP A 308 20.17 -2.40 -0.02
N ARG A 309 21.06 -3.02 -0.79
CA ARG A 309 21.76 -2.45 -1.95
C ARG A 309 21.67 -3.38 -3.16
N ASN A 310 21.58 -2.81 -4.34
CA ASN A 310 21.61 -3.56 -5.59
C ASN A 310 22.95 -4.30 -5.77
N ILE A 311 22.93 -5.58 -6.16
CA ILE A 311 24.11 -6.34 -6.62
C ILE A 311 24.57 -5.88 -8.01
N THR A 312 23.67 -5.28 -8.80
CA THR A 312 23.92 -4.84 -10.19
C THR A 312 24.65 -3.50 -10.29
N ASP A 313 24.39 -2.54 -9.40
CA ASP A 313 24.93 -1.17 -9.48
C ASP A 313 25.31 -0.54 -8.12
N GLY A 314 25.13 -1.25 -7.00
CA GLY A 314 25.45 -0.78 -5.64
C GLY A 314 24.50 0.27 -5.07
N ARG A 315 23.46 0.68 -5.81
CA ARG A 315 22.52 1.74 -5.41
C ARG A 315 21.57 1.31 -4.29
N ALA A 316 20.98 2.30 -3.63
CA ALA A 316 20.00 2.10 -2.58
C ALA A 316 18.59 1.89 -3.18
N MET A 317 17.74 1.15 -2.46
CA MET A 317 16.35 0.88 -2.83
C MET A 317 15.37 1.42 -1.79
N MET A 318 14.35 2.12 -2.25
CA MET A 318 13.27 2.70 -1.44
C MET A 318 12.40 1.61 -0.81
N CYS A 319 12.20 0.48 -1.49
CA CYS A 319 11.47 -0.64 -0.90
C CYS A 319 12.10 -1.10 0.42
N SER A 320 13.44 -1.15 0.55
CA SER A 320 14.12 -1.51 1.80
C SER A 320 13.94 -0.47 2.90
N VAL A 321 13.94 0.83 2.57
CA VAL A 321 13.61 1.91 3.52
C VAL A 321 12.20 1.73 4.06
N LEU A 322 11.25 1.38 3.20
CA LEU A 322 9.85 1.14 3.59
C LEU A 322 9.71 -0.16 4.41
N THR A 323 10.34 -1.27 4.01
CA THR A 323 10.33 -2.54 4.74
C THR A 323 10.85 -2.38 6.18
N LEU A 324 11.86 -1.53 6.40
CA LEU A 324 12.40 -1.26 7.75
C LEU A 324 11.58 -0.23 8.52
N SER A 325 11.35 0.97 7.96
CA SER A 325 10.72 2.07 8.70
C SER A 325 9.20 1.94 8.85
N ILE A 326 8.51 1.30 7.89
CA ILE A 326 7.04 1.19 7.89
C ILE A 326 6.54 -0.22 7.54
N GLY A 327 7.38 -1.23 7.74
CA GLY A 327 7.09 -2.62 7.43
C GLY A 327 6.27 -3.35 8.51
N ASN A 328 6.87 -4.37 9.13
CA ASN A 328 6.15 -5.22 10.10
C ASN A 328 5.68 -4.46 11.36
N ASN A 329 6.29 -3.31 11.67
CA ASN A 329 5.86 -2.45 12.79
C ASN A 329 4.39 -1.99 12.66
N GLN A 330 3.86 -1.90 11.44
CA GLN A 330 2.46 -1.55 11.17
C GLN A 330 1.44 -2.62 11.57
N GLY A 331 1.89 -3.81 12.00
CA GLY A 331 1.03 -4.89 12.52
C GLY A 331 1.25 -5.27 13.98
N MET A 332 2.09 -4.54 14.73
CA MET A 332 2.42 -4.87 16.13
C MET A 332 1.18 -4.84 17.05
N GLY A 333 0.98 -5.90 17.83
CA GLY A 333 -0.21 -6.07 18.67
C GLY A 333 -0.23 -5.23 19.96
N ASP A 334 0.91 -4.69 20.37
CA ASP A 334 1.12 -3.79 21.52
C ASP A 334 1.20 -2.30 21.15
N VAL A 335 1.16 -1.97 19.85
CA VAL A 335 1.07 -0.61 19.32
C VAL A 335 -0.38 -0.35 18.92
N ASP A 336 -0.99 0.72 19.42
CA ASP A 336 -2.33 1.12 18.96
C ASP A 336 -2.22 1.71 17.56
N TYR A 337 -1.30 2.66 17.35
CA TYR A 337 -0.95 3.17 16.03
C TYR A 337 0.47 3.78 15.98
N GLY A 338 0.98 3.98 14.75
CA GLY A 338 2.31 4.53 14.49
C GLY A 338 2.43 5.02 13.05
N LYS A 339 2.70 6.32 12.85
CA LYS A 339 2.74 6.99 11.54
C LYS A 339 3.97 7.85 11.40
N ILE A 340 4.68 7.75 10.27
CA ILE A 340 5.85 8.59 9.97
C ILE A 340 5.40 9.97 9.50
N TYR A 341 6.00 11.01 10.08
CA TYR A 341 5.77 12.41 9.72
C TYR A 341 6.95 13.04 8.96
N ASP A 342 8.19 12.58 9.19
CA ASP A 342 9.38 13.01 8.44
C ASP A 342 10.49 11.93 8.44
N ILE A 343 11.37 11.97 7.44
CA ILE A 343 12.53 11.10 7.26
C ILE A 343 13.74 11.95 6.82
N TYR A 344 14.84 11.89 7.57
CA TYR A 344 16.13 12.47 7.18
C TYR A 344 16.99 11.45 6.43
N PHE A 345 17.49 11.83 5.25
CA PHE A 345 18.47 11.05 4.49
C PHE A 345 19.86 11.69 4.61
N PRO A 346 20.86 11.02 5.20
CA PRO A 346 22.20 11.59 5.30
C PRO A 346 22.90 11.61 3.93
N PRO A 347 23.78 12.58 3.63
CA PRO A 347 24.37 12.77 2.29
C PRO A 347 25.00 11.54 1.67
N GLN A 348 25.70 10.71 2.47
CA GLN A 348 26.35 9.48 1.97
C GLN A 348 25.34 8.43 1.48
N TYR A 349 24.15 8.38 2.07
CA TYR A 349 23.08 7.45 1.68
C TYR A 349 22.17 8.06 0.62
N LEU A 350 21.86 9.36 0.69
CA LEU A 350 21.06 10.08 -0.31
C LEU A 350 21.64 9.98 -1.73
N ARG A 351 22.96 10.13 -1.87
CA ARG A 351 23.68 10.06 -3.15
C ARG A 351 23.65 8.66 -3.81
N LEU A 352 23.14 7.62 -3.12
CA LEU A 352 22.99 6.26 -3.66
C LEU A 352 21.66 6.03 -4.39
N PHE A 353 20.70 6.95 -4.28
CA PHE A 353 19.41 6.84 -4.96
C PHE A 353 19.46 7.42 -6.38
N ASP A 354 18.42 7.17 -7.17
CA ASP A 354 18.36 7.58 -8.58
C ASP A 354 18.10 9.07 -8.78
N GLY A 355 17.23 9.69 -7.96
CA GLY A 355 16.83 11.10 -8.10
C GLY A 355 16.17 11.44 -9.45
N PRO A 356 15.57 12.63 -9.64
CA PRO A 356 14.88 12.94 -10.89
C PRO A 356 15.86 13.16 -12.06
N SER A 357 15.60 12.54 -13.22
CA SER A 357 16.41 12.74 -14.42
C SER A 357 15.92 13.92 -15.27
N CYS A 358 14.60 14.14 -15.33
CA CYS A 358 13.94 15.31 -15.93
C CYS A 358 13.13 16.10 -14.88
N CYS A 359 12.75 17.34 -15.18
CA CYS A 359 11.92 18.20 -14.32
C CYS A 359 11.17 19.27 -15.15
N VAL A 360 10.48 20.23 -14.51
CA VAL A 360 9.72 21.30 -15.20
C VAL A 360 10.55 22.11 -16.21
N ILE A 361 11.86 22.24 -15.98
CA ILE A 361 12.80 22.93 -16.90
C ILE A 361 12.82 22.26 -18.28
N ASP A 362 12.67 20.94 -18.34
CA ASP A 362 12.56 20.20 -19.61
C ASP A 362 11.25 20.52 -20.34
N MET A 363 10.14 20.69 -19.62
CA MET A 363 8.87 21.14 -20.20
C MET A 363 8.95 22.59 -20.70
N TRP A 364 9.55 23.50 -19.92
CA TRP A 364 9.73 24.90 -20.34
C TRP A 364 10.56 25.01 -21.62
N ARG A 365 11.60 24.19 -21.79
CA ARG A 365 12.36 24.09 -23.05
C ARG A 365 11.44 23.77 -24.23
N ILE A 366 10.63 22.71 -24.12
CA ILE A 366 9.72 22.22 -25.18
C ILE A 366 8.61 23.24 -25.48
N LEU A 367 8.18 24.01 -24.47
CA LEU A 367 7.18 25.08 -24.60
C LEU A 367 7.80 26.44 -25.04
N GLY A 368 9.12 26.50 -25.31
CA GLY A 368 9.80 27.72 -25.75
C GLY A 368 10.01 28.79 -24.67
N ARG A 369 9.84 28.45 -23.39
CA ARG A 369 9.84 29.39 -22.24
C ARG A 369 11.19 29.54 -21.53
N GLY A 370 12.28 29.16 -22.20
CA GLY A 370 13.61 29.14 -21.61
C GLY A 370 13.78 28.06 -20.53
N THR A 371 14.71 28.30 -19.59
CA THR A 371 15.12 27.32 -18.57
C THR A 371 15.04 27.82 -17.12
N VAL A 372 14.66 29.09 -16.91
CA VAL A 372 14.58 29.73 -15.60
C VAL A 372 13.25 30.48 -15.50
N GLY A 373 12.45 30.19 -14.47
CA GLY A 373 11.21 30.94 -14.19
C GLY A 373 10.12 30.83 -15.27
N GLY A 374 10.06 29.74 -16.03
CA GLY A 374 9.11 29.56 -17.15
C GLY A 374 7.63 29.45 -16.74
N GLY A 375 7.33 29.52 -15.45
CA GLY A 375 5.98 29.67 -14.90
C GLY A 375 5.08 28.45 -15.06
N LEU A 376 3.77 28.71 -15.01
CA LEU A 376 2.72 27.72 -14.98
C LEU A 376 2.63 26.93 -16.28
N VAL A 377 2.86 25.62 -16.22
CA VAL A 377 2.46 24.71 -17.31
C VAL A 377 0.95 24.47 -17.18
N VAL A 378 0.17 25.05 -18.09
CA VAL A 378 -1.29 25.03 -18.06
C VAL A 378 -1.79 23.73 -18.67
N GLY A 379 -2.32 22.84 -17.83
CA GLY A 379 -2.78 21.54 -18.28
C GLY A 379 -4.14 21.09 -17.76
N THR A 380 -4.57 19.92 -18.26
CA THR A 380 -5.85 19.30 -17.92
C THR A 380 -5.72 17.77 -17.81
N ILE A 381 -6.81 17.14 -17.37
CA ILE A 381 -7.05 15.71 -17.44
C ILE A 381 -8.18 15.48 -18.45
N ILE A 382 -8.04 14.52 -19.36
CA ILE A 382 -9.16 14.15 -20.24
C ILE A 382 -10.30 13.54 -19.41
N LYS A 383 -11.50 14.10 -19.58
CA LYS A 383 -12.75 13.66 -18.95
C LYS A 383 -13.79 13.30 -20.03
N PRO A 384 -14.77 12.41 -19.78
CA PRO A 384 -14.98 11.56 -18.59
C PRO A 384 -13.78 10.65 -18.25
N LYS A 385 -13.69 10.18 -16.99
CA LYS A 385 -12.54 9.43 -16.46
C LYS A 385 -12.26 8.18 -17.28
N LEU A 386 -13.31 7.44 -17.61
CA LEU A 386 -13.36 6.36 -18.59
C LEU A 386 -14.63 6.54 -19.45
N GLY A 387 -14.71 5.81 -20.57
CA GLY A 387 -15.85 5.82 -21.49
C GLY A 387 -15.61 6.48 -22.84
N LEU A 388 -14.69 7.46 -22.95
CA LEU A 388 -14.34 8.02 -24.27
C LEU A 388 -13.68 6.97 -25.18
N GLN A 389 -14.22 6.82 -26.38
CA GLN A 389 -13.62 6.06 -27.48
C GLN A 389 -12.46 6.85 -28.14
N PRO A 390 -11.58 6.20 -28.93
CA PRO A 390 -10.33 6.80 -29.45
C PRO A 390 -10.47 8.15 -30.17
N LYS A 391 -11.44 8.27 -31.09
CA LYS A 391 -11.67 9.49 -31.85
C LYS A 391 -12.23 10.65 -30.98
N PRO A 392 -13.28 10.44 -30.16
CA PRO A 392 -13.68 11.40 -29.12
C PRO A 392 -12.52 11.84 -28.20
N PHE A 393 -11.63 10.93 -27.81
CA PHE A 393 -10.46 11.22 -26.98
C PHE A 393 -9.50 12.20 -27.68
N GLY A 394 -9.11 11.92 -28.94
CA GLY A 394 -8.27 12.82 -29.73
C GLY A 394 -8.93 14.19 -29.97
N GLN A 395 -10.24 14.22 -30.25
CA GLN A 395 -11.00 15.47 -30.41
C GLN A 395 -11.02 16.31 -29.12
N ALA A 396 -11.14 15.68 -27.94
CA ALA A 396 -11.04 16.35 -26.65
C ALA A 396 -9.61 16.89 -26.38
N CYS A 397 -8.58 16.15 -26.79
CA CYS A 397 -7.18 16.60 -26.68
C CYS A 397 -6.92 17.86 -27.51
N TYR A 398 -7.27 17.83 -28.80
CA TYR A 398 -7.17 18.98 -29.70
C TYR A 398 -7.94 20.19 -29.15
N GLY A 399 -9.18 19.99 -28.67
CA GLY A 399 -10.02 21.06 -28.12
C GLY A 399 -9.42 21.80 -26.92
N PHE A 400 -8.56 21.14 -26.14
CA PHE A 400 -7.80 21.79 -25.06
C PHE A 400 -6.48 22.41 -25.53
N TRP A 401 -5.67 21.70 -26.33
CA TRP A 401 -4.36 22.21 -26.79
C TRP A 401 -4.44 23.48 -27.64
N GLN A 402 -5.62 23.76 -28.21
CA GLN A 402 -6.00 25.05 -28.80
C GLN A 402 -5.88 26.27 -27.86
N GLY A 403 -5.72 26.06 -26.54
CA GLY A 403 -5.50 27.13 -25.56
C GLY A 403 -4.58 26.76 -24.37
N GLY A 404 -4.21 25.48 -24.20
CA GLY A 404 -3.34 24.99 -23.12
C GLY A 404 -2.10 24.25 -23.60
N ASP A 405 -1.22 23.91 -22.64
CA ASP A 405 0.07 23.27 -22.89
C ASP A 405 0.00 21.74 -22.79
N PHE A 406 -0.58 21.23 -21.70
CA PHE A 406 -0.31 19.89 -21.17
C PHE A 406 -1.59 19.07 -20.96
N ILE A 407 -1.57 17.79 -21.31
CA ILE A 407 -2.69 16.86 -21.08
C ILE A 407 -2.16 15.60 -20.41
N LYS A 408 -2.74 15.18 -19.28
CA LYS A 408 -2.55 13.81 -18.75
C LYS A 408 -3.72 12.91 -19.14
N ASN A 409 -3.43 11.63 -19.33
CA ASN A 409 -4.43 10.59 -19.09
C ASN A 409 -5.00 10.74 -17.68
N ASP A 410 -6.30 10.52 -17.51
CA ASP A 410 -6.87 10.23 -16.19
C ASP A 410 -6.36 8.86 -15.72
N GLU A 411 -6.24 8.64 -14.40
CA GLU A 411 -5.36 7.57 -13.92
C GLU A 411 -5.66 6.12 -14.37
N PRO A 412 -6.91 5.68 -14.60
CA PRO A 412 -7.15 4.32 -15.08
C PRO A 412 -7.05 4.18 -16.61
N GLN A 413 -6.95 5.28 -17.37
CA GLN A 413 -6.97 5.23 -18.83
C GLN A 413 -5.69 4.57 -19.36
N GLY A 414 -5.81 3.53 -20.17
CA GLY A 414 -4.66 2.83 -20.77
C GLY A 414 -5.03 2.10 -22.05
N ASN A 415 -5.52 0.87 -21.90
CA ASN A 415 -5.88 -0.03 -22.99
C ASN A 415 -7.18 -0.80 -22.67
N GLN A 416 -8.21 -0.08 -22.21
CA GLN A 416 -9.57 -0.60 -22.06
C GLN A 416 -10.09 -1.15 -23.39
N THR A 417 -10.95 -2.18 -23.35
CA THR A 417 -11.43 -2.87 -24.56
C THR A 417 -12.20 -1.97 -25.54
N PHE A 418 -12.75 -0.84 -25.06
CA PHE A 418 -13.45 0.18 -25.85
C PHE A 418 -12.59 1.39 -26.26
N CYS A 419 -11.34 1.49 -25.79
CA CYS A 419 -10.42 2.57 -26.11
C CYS A 419 -8.98 2.05 -26.03
N GLN A 420 -8.64 1.21 -27.02
CA GLN A 420 -7.37 0.49 -27.04
C GLN A 420 -6.21 1.44 -27.40
N MET A 421 -5.03 1.19 -26.83
CA MET A 421 -3.88 2.10 -26.95
C MET A 421 -3.40 2.25 -28.41
N ASN A 422 -3.55 1.19 -29.21
CA ASN A 422 -3.23 1.14 -30.64
C ASN A 422 -4.14 2.01 -31.52
N GLU A 423 -5.32 2.40 -31.04
CA GLU A 423 -6.27 3.29 -31.72
C GLU A 423 -6.26 4.71 -31.12
N CYS A 424 -6.19 4.80 -29.79
CA CYS A 424 -6.25 6.07 -29.06
C CYS A 424 -5.01 6.95 -29.27
N ILE A 425 -3.80 6.38 -29.13
CA ILE A 425 -2.56 7.16 -29.25
C ILE A 425 -2.37 7.78 -30.65
N PRO A 426 -2.69 7.11 -31.79
CA PRO A 426 -2.70 7.76 -33.10
C PRO A 426 -3.61 8.99 -33.20
N GLU A 427 -4.83 8.97 -32.63
CA GLU A 427 -5.72 10.13 -32.60
C GLU A 427 -5.20 11.25 -31.68
N VAL A 428 -4.50 10.91 -30.58
CA VAL A 428 -3.79 11.89 -29.73
C VAL A 428 -2.61 12.55 -30.46
N VAL A 429 -1.80 11.77 -31.18
CA VAL A 429 -0.67 12.27 -31.99
C VAL A 429 -1.14 13.20 -33.10
N LYS A 430 -2.22 12.81 -33.79
CA LYS A 430 -2.91 13.61 -34.81
C LYS A 430 -3.45 14.92 -34.25
N ALA A 431 -4.08 14.87 -33.07
CA ALA A 431 -4.56 16.05 -32.35
C ALA A 431 -3.41 16.99 -31.92
N MET A 432 -2.28 16.43 -31.47
CA MET A 432 -1.09 17.21 -31.10
C MET A 432 -0.50 17.93 -32.31
N ARG A 433 -0.32 17.24 -33.46
CA ARG A 433 0.23 17.84 -34.69
C ARG A 433 -0.64 19.01 -35.18
N ALA A 434 -1.95 18.81 -35.29
CA ALA A 434 -2.88 19.87 -35.70
C ALA A 434 -2.86 21.07 -34.74
N ALA A 435 -2.84 20.84 -33.42
CA ALA A 435 -2.76 21.93 -32.46
C ALA A 435 -1.40 22.66 -32.49
N GLN A 436 -0.28 21.98 -32.72
CA GLN A 436 1.04 22.62 -32.88
C GLN A 436 1.10 23.45 -34.17
N GLU A 437 0.59 22.93 -35.29
CA GLU A 437 0.52 23.61 -36.59
C GLU A 437 -0.35 24.88 -36.52
N GLU A 438 -1.54 24.79 -35.92
CA GLU A 438 -2.48 25.91 -35.85
C GLU A 438 -2.14 26.96 -34.78
N THR A 439 -1.45 26.61 -33.69
CA THR A 439 -1.09 27.55 -32.62
C THR A 439 0.35 28.06 -32.67
N GLY A 440 1.24 27.40 -33.42
CA GLY A 440 2.68 27.70 -33.43
C GLY A 440 3.40 27.41 -32.10
N GLN A 441 2.74 26.75 -31.14
CA GLN A 441 3.24 26.49 -29.80
C GLN A 441 3.54 25.01 -29.59
N GLY A 442 4.58 24.70 -28.81
CA GLY A 442 4.80 23.36 -28.28
C GLY A 442 3.60 22.88 -27.44
N LYS A 443 3.35 21.57 -27.46
CA LYS A 443 2.27 20.90 -26.70
C LYS A 443 2.81 19.62 -26.07
N LEU A 444 2.25 19.21 -24.93
CA LEU A 444 2.75 18.11 -24.11
C LEU A 444 1.64 17.10 -23.79
N PHE A 445 1.96 15.80 -23.84
CA PHE A 445 1.08 14.71 -23.42
C PHE A 445 1.74 13.82 -22.38
N SER A 446 1.02 13.46 -21.33
CA SER A 446 1.46 12.56 -20.27
C SER A 446 0.68 11.25 -20.35
N ALA A 447 1.25 10.31 -21.09
CA ALA A 447 0.63 9.02 -21.38
C ALA A 447 0.76 8.05 -20.19
N ASN A 448 -0.32 7.36 -19.84
CA ASN A 448 -0.26 6.32 -18.82
C ASN A 448 0.49 5.08 -19.35
N ILE A 449 1.49 4.62 -18.60
CA ILE A 449 2.21 3.37 -18.90
C ILE A 449 2.17 2.38 -17.73
N THR A 450 1.36 2.63 -16.69
CA THR A 450 1.19 1.74 -15.54
C THR A 450 0.81 0.33 -15.98
N ALA A 451 1.47 -0.70 -15.44
CA ALA A 451 1.11 -2.10 -15.55
C ALA A 451 1.81 -2.93 -14.46
N ASP A 452 1.28 -4.13 -14.18
CA ASP A 452 1.93 -5.10 -13.30
C ASP A 452 3.21 -5.70 -13.95
N ASP A 453 3.28 -5.86 -15.26
CA ASP A 453 4.49 -6.38 -15.93
C ASP A 453 5.37 -5.23 -16.43
N PRO A 454 6.66 -5.13 -16.02
CA PRO A 454 7.59 -4.16 -16.59
C PRO A 454 7.74 -4.24 -18.11
N ASN A 455 7.59 -5.44 -18.70
CA ASN A 455 7.63 -5.62 -20.15
C ASN A 455 6.44 -4.94 -20.83
N GLU A 456 5.27 -4.97 -20.21
CA GLU A 456 4.09 -4.20 -20.65
C GLU A 456 4.35 -2.70 -20.53
N MET A 457 4.86 -2.21 -19.39
CA MET A 457 5.20 -0.79 -19.23
C MET A 457 6.18 -0.30 -20.31
N ILE A 458 7.21 -1.11 -20.58
CA ILE A 458 8.24 -0.86 -21.60
C ILE A 458 7.65 -0.95 -23.03
N ALA A 459 6.70 -1.86 -23.28
CA ALA A 459 6.01 -1.97 -24.56
C ALA A 459 5.10 -0.77 -24.82
N ARG A 460 4.26 -0.37 -23.84
CA ARG A 460 3.43 0.85 -23.87
C ARG A 460 4.30 2.06 -24.21
N ALA A 461 5.34 2.31 -23.42
CA ALA A 461 6.25 3.42 -23.61
C ALA A 461 6.94 3.42 -24.99
N LYS A 462 7.48 2.28 -25.46
CA LYS A 462 8.10 2.17 -26.79
C LYS A 462 7.09 2.40 -27.92
N TYR A 463 5.87 1.88 -27.80
CA TYR A 463 4.80 2.10 -28.76
C TYR A 463 4.44 3.59 -28.86
N ILE A 464 4.22 4.27 -27.73
CA ILE A 464 3.87 5.69 -27.66
C ILE A 464 4.95 6.56 -28.31
N LEU A 465 6.22 6.34 -27.99
CA LEU A 465 7.33 7.11 -28.57
C LEU A 465 7.47 6.89 -30.08
N ASN A 466 7.19 5.67 -30.57
CA ASN A 466 7.18 5.38 -32.00
C ASN A 466 6.03 6.12 -32.73
N GLN A 467 4.85 6.24 -32.13
CA GLN A 467 3.75 7.03 -32.69
C GLN A 467 4.04 8.54 -32.68
N MET A 468 4.62 9.07 -31.59
CA MET A 468 5.06 10.47 -31.51
C MET A 468 6.08 10.82 -32.59
N GLY A 469 7.03 9.92 -32.86
CA GLY A 469 8.07 10.10 -33.88
C GLY A 469 8.99 11.28 -33.54
N PRO A 470 9.13 12.32 -34.38
CA PRO A 470 9.91 13.51 -34.05
C PRO A 470 9.46 14.23 -32.76
N MET A 471 8.19 14.09 -32.37
CA MET A 471 7.63 14.70 -31.15
C MET A 471 7.91 13.87 -29.88
N ALA A 472 8.94 13.02 -29.88
CA ALA A 472 9.16 12.05 -28.79
C ALA A 472 9.43 12.73 -27.44
N GLU A 473 10.04 13.93 -27.41
CA GLU A 473 10.26 14.68 -26.16
C GLU A 473 8.98 15.35 -25.62
N ASN A 474 7.95 15.52 -26.44
CA ASN A 474 6.64 16.04 -26.02
C ASN A 474 5.86 15.05 -25.14
N CYS A 475 6.40 13.86 -24.88
CA CYS A 475 5.75 12.80 -24.13
C CYS A 475 6.34 12.62 -22.72
N ALA A 476 5.55 12.96 -21.71
CA ALA A 476 5.76 12.49 -20.34
C ALA A 476 5.14 11.10 -20.15
N PHE A 477 5.64 10.34 -19.18
CA PHE A 477 5.08 9.05 -18.79
C PHE A 477 4.47 9.10 -17.40
N LEU A 478 3.20 8.72 -17.29
CA LEU A 478 2.46 8.60 -16.04
C LEU A 478 2.52 7.17 -15.49
N VAL A 479 2.78 7.08 -14.19
CA VAL A 479 2.74 5.83 -13.41
C VAL A 479 1.95 6.06 -12.11
N ASP A 480 0.97 5.20 -11.82
CA ASP A 480 0.28 5.15 -10.53
C ASP A 480 1.18 4.52 -9.44
N GLY A 481 2.20 5.26 -9.02
CA GLY A 481 3.31 4.75 -8.20
C GLY A 481 2.96 4.25 -6.80
N TYR A 482 1.76 4.57 -6.28
CA TYR A 482 1.29 4.05 -4.99
C TYR A 482 0.62 2.67 -5.11
N VAL A 483 -0.27 2.45 -6.09
CA VAL A 483 -0.95 1.14 -6.27
C VAL A 483 -0.14 0.13 -7.09
N ALA A 484 0.72 0.58 -8.01
CA ALA A 484 1.68 -0.30 -8.69
C ALA A 484 2.97 -0.51 -7.87
N GLY A 485 3.33 0.47 -7.03
CA GLY A 485 4.49 0.45 -6.13
C GLY A 485 5.77 1.06 -6.71
N GLY A 486 6.80 1.16 -5.86
CA GLY A 486 8.10 1.74 -6.20
C GLY A 486 8.79 1.07 -7.40
N THR A 487 8.53 -0.23 -7.60
CA THR A 487 9.06 -0.98 -8.75
C THR A 487 8.59 -0.42 -10.09
N ALA A 488 7.30 -0.09 -10.24
CA ALA A 488 6.77 0.48 -11.48
C ALA A 488 7.35 1.87 -11.79
N VAL A 489 7.56 2.69 -10.75
CA VAL A 489 8.18 4.02 -10.86
C VAL A 489 9.62 3.89 -11.35
N THR A 490 10.36 2.93 -10.80
CA THR A 490 11.75 2.65 -11.16
C THR A 490 11.90 2.07 -12.57
N VAL A 491 10.95 1.24 -13.03
CA VAL A 491 10.88 0.80 -14.43
C VAL A 491 10.86 1.99 -15.39
N ALA A 492 9.96 2.95 -15.17
CA ALA A 492 9.87 4.14 -16.01
C ALA A 492 11.15 5.01 -15.88
N ARG A 493 11.62 5.25 -14.65
CA ARG A 493 12.79 6.08 -14.34
C ARG A 493 14.09 5.56 -14.96
N ARG A 494 14.29 4.24 -15.02
CA ARG A 494 15.53 3.61 -15.52
C ARG A 494 15.49 3.29 -17.01
N ASN A 495 14.34 2.91 -17.57
CA ASN A 495 14.22 2.61 -19.00
C ASN A 495 14.04 3.88 -19.86
N PHE A 496 13.43 4.94 -19.32
CA PHE A 496 13.11 6.15 -20.07
C PHE A 496 13.59 7.45 -19.39
N PRO A 497 14.85 7.55 -18.92
CA PRO A 497 15.35 8.68 -18.12
C PRO A 497 15.38 10.03 -18.85
N LYS A 498 15.16 10.05 -20.17
CA LYS A 498 15.03 11.29 -20.97
C LYS A 498 13.60 11.83 -21.05
N GLN A 499 12.61 11.09 -20.56
CA GLN A 499 11.21 11.51 -20.52
C GLN A 499 10.83 11.93 -19.10
N PHE A 500 9.91 12.88 -19.00
CA PHE A 500 9.41 13.35 -17.71
C PHE A 500 8.58 12.25 -17.04
N LEU A 501 9.01 11.80 -15.87
CA LEU A 501 8.29 10.82 -15.05
C LEU A 501 7.26 11.51 -14.16
N HIS A 502 5.99 11.35 -14.52
CA HIS A 502 4.83 11.85 -13.82
C HIS A 502 4.33 10.80 -12.81
N TYR A 503 4.70 10.96 -11.54
CA TYR A 503 4.17 10.13 -10.46
C TYR A 503 2.73 10.54 -10.16
N HIS A 504 1.79 9.66 -10.47
CA HIS A 504 0.41 9.77 -10.01
C HIS A 504 0.22 8.93 -8.75
N ARG A 505 -0.58 9.44 -7.80
CA ARG A 505 -0.64 8.91 -6.43
C ARG A 505 -1.97 8.24 -6.07
N ALA A 506 -2.65 7.63 -7.05
CA ALA A 506 -3.92 6.95 -6.83
C ALA A 506 -3.83 5.98 -5.63
N GLY A 507 -4.82 6.02 -4.73
CA GLY A 507 -4.89 5.21 -3.52
C GLY A 507 -4.19 5.78 -2.27
N HIS A 508 -3.31 6.78 -2.40
CA HIS A 508 -2.47 7.27 -1.29
C HIS A 508 -3.23 7.70 -0.03
N GLY A 509 -4.46 8.21 -0.19
CA GLY A 509 -5.33 8.66 0.91
C GLY A 509 -5.62 7.58 1.95
N ALA A 510 -5.47 6.29 1.58
CA ALA A 510 -5.62 5.16 2.50
C ALA A 510 -4.62 5.17 3.67
N VAL A 511 -3.48 5.84 3.52
CA VAL A 511 -2.49 6.05 4.60
C VAL A 511 -2.20 7.52 4.86
N THR A 512 -2.18 8.38 3.83
CA THR A 512 -1.74 9.77 4.01
C THR A 512 -2.81 10.70 4.59
N SER A 513 -4.10 10.32 4.59
CA SER A 513 -5.16 11.18 5.16
C SER A 513 -4.84 11.49 6.64
N PRO A 514 -5.06 12.73 7.12
CA PRO A 514 -4.92 13.07 8.53
C PRO A 514 -5.81 12.24 9.47
N GLN A 515 -6.89 11.65 8.95
CA GLN A 515 -7.78 10.77 9.72
C GLN A 515 -7.16 9.39 10.03
N THR A 516 -6.22 8.92 9.20
CA THR A 516 -5.57 7.60 9.37
C THR A 516 -4.29 7.73 10.18
N GLN A 517 -4.20 7.10 11.36
CA GLN A 517 -3.02 7.17 12.25
C GLN A 517 -1.93 6.13 11.95
N ARG A 518 -1.94 5.50 10.77
CA ARG A 518 -0.95 4.50 10.32
C ARG A 518 -0.25 4.93 9.04
N GLY A 519 0.84 4.26 8.69
CA GLY A 519 1.61 4.52 7.47
C GLY A 519 2.44 5.81 7.55
N TYR A 520 2.25 6.73 6.61
CA TYR A 520 3.06 7.94 6.50
C TYR A 520 2.24 9.14 5.98
N THR A 521 2.69 10.36 6.26
CA THR A 521 2.03 11.60 5.80
C THR A 521 2.17 11.82 4.29
N ALA A 522 1.37 12.75 3.73
CA ALA A 522 1.51 13.19 2.34
C ALA A 522 2.88 13.83 2.09
N PHE A 523 3.44 14.54 3.08
CA PHE A 523 4.79 15.11 3.05
C PHE A 523 5.87 14.04 2.89
N VAL A 524 5.80 12.95 3.66
CA VAL A 524 6.74 11.83 3.53
C VAL A 524 6.59 11.18 2.15
N HIS A 525 5.36 10.85 1.73
CA HIS A 525 5.10 10.21 0.44
C HIS A 525 5.70 11.01 -0.74
N THR A 526 5.57 12.33 -0.73
CA THR A 526 6.16 13.19 -1.77
C THR A 526 7.68 13.32 -1.61
N LYS A 527 8.23 13.47 -0.40
CA LYS A 527 9.70 13.45 -0.15
C LYS A 527 10.35 12.19 -0.71
N LEU A 528 9.75 11.02 -0.49
CA LEU A 528 10.22 9.73 -1.05
C LEU A 528 10.12 9.67 -2.58
N SER A 529 9.15 10.36 -3.19
CA SER A 529 9.02 10.43 -4.66
C SER A 529 10.18 11.17 -5.34
N ARG A 530 10.78 12.18 -4.70
CA ARG A 530 12.01 12.84 -5.19
C ARG A 530 13.20 11.90 -5.14
N VAL A 531 13.36 11.19 -4.02
CA VAL A 531 14.44 10.20 -3.81
C VAL A 531 14.41 9.09 -4.87
N ILE A 532 13.25 8.45 -5.10
CA ILE A 532 13.09 7.39 -6.12
C ILE A 532 13.12 7.93 -7.57
N GLY A 533 12.94 9.24 -7.76
CA GLY A 533 13.27 9.95 -9.01
C GLY A 533 12.10 10.41 -9.88
N ALA A 534 10.94 10.72 -9.30
CA ALA A 534 9.83 11.35 -10.01
C ALA A 534 10.22 12.75 -10.55
N SER A 535 9.98 13.02 -11.84
CA SER A 535 10.14 14.36 -12.44
C SER A 535 9.07 15.33 -11.98
N GLY A 536 7.90 14.81 -11.63
CA GLY A 536 6.86 15.55 -10.91
C GLY A 536 5.89 14.59 -10.21
N ILE A 537 5.31 15.05 -9.11
CA ILE A 537 4.29 14.31 -8.35
C ILE A 537 3.09 15.20 -8.08
N HIS A 538 1.90 14.60 -8.07
CA HIS A 538 0.72 15.24 -7.50
C HIS A 538 0.95 15.60 -6.02
N THR A 539 1.06 16.88 -5.68
CA THR A 539 1.23 17.33 -4.27
C THR A 539 -0.10 17.56 -3.58
N GLY A 540 -1.12 17.97 -4.34
CA GLY A 540 -2.46 18.27 -3.84
C GLY A 540 -2.89 19.66 -4.29
N THR A 541 -3.57 20.39 -3.41
CA THR A 541 -4.06 21.75 -3.68
C THR A 541 -3.92 22.71 -2.49
N MET A 542 -3.28 22.31 -1.39
CA MET A 542 -3.06 23.17 -0.21
C MET A 542 -4.38 23.79 0.32
N SER A 543 -5.41 22.94 0.50
CA SER A 543 -6.82 23.30 0.76
C SER A 543 -7.58 24.06 -0.34
N PHE A 544 -6.96 24.51 -1.43
CA PHE A 544 -7.64 25.29 -2.49
C PHE A 544 -8.48 24.47 -3.48
N GLY A 545 -8.51 23.13 -3.39
CA GLY A 545 -9.21 22.23 -4.33
C GLY A 545 -10.34 21.40 -3.70
N LYS A 546 -10.54 20.16 -4.21
CA LYS A 546 -11.60 19.22 -3.74
C LYS A 546 -11.10 18.09 -2.81
N MET A 547 -9.80 17.83 -2.81
CA MET A 547 -9.18 16.72 -2.06
C MET A 547 -8.72 17.22 -0.69
N GLU A 548 -8.54 16.31 0.27
CA GLU A 548 -7.94 16.66 1.57
C GLU A 548 -6.51 17.24 1.41
N GLY A 549 -6.19 18.24 2.23
CA GLY A 549 -4.90 18.94 2.25
C GLY A 549 -4.99 20.23 3.07
N ASP A 550 -3.85 20.76 3.50
CA ASP A 550 -3.71 21.92 4.40
C ASP A 550 -2.91 23.07 3.74
N ALA A 551 -3.08 24.32 4.19
CA ALA A 551 -2.31 25.45 3.68
C ALA A 551 -0.78 25.28 3.90
N SER A 552 -0.36 24.54 4.94
CA SER A 552 1.04 24.17 5.21
C SER A 552 1.62 23.14 4.24
N ASP A 553 0.82 22.49 3.38
CA ASP A 553 1.31 21.61 2.30
C ASP A 553 2.23 22.37 1.31
N LYS A 554 2.31 23.71 1.36
CA LYS A 554 3.34 24.47 0.64
C LYS A 554 4.78 24.06 0.99
N ASN A 555 5.01 23.54 2.19
CA ASN A 555 6.31 23.00 2.59
C ASN A 555 6.69 21.75 1.78
N ILE A 556 5.72 21.05 1.18
CA ILE A 556 5.98 20.01 0.18
C ILE A 556 6.56 20.63 -1.10
N GLY A 557 6.09 21.82 -1.51
CA GLY A 557 6.64 22.54 -2.67
C GLY A 557 8.13 22.81 -2.50
N PHE A 558 8.51 23.43 -1.38
CA PHE A 558 9.90 23.71 -1.03
C PHE A 558 10.74 22.43 -0.93
N MET A 559 10.26 21.40 -0.21
CA MET A 559 10.95 20.12 -0.06
C MET A 559 11.14 19.36 -1.39
N LEU A 560 10.34 19.65 -2.42
CA LEU A 560 10.51 19.06 -3.76
C LEU A 560 11.33 19.91 -4.73
N GLN A 561 11.36 21.24 -4.57
CA GLN A 561 11.99 22.16 -5.53
C GLN A 561 13.32 22.78 -5.09
N ASP A 562 13.51 23.02 -3.79
CA ASP A 562 14.73 23.64 -3.26
C ASP A 562 15.84 22.59 -3.04
N ASP A 563 17.10 23.03 -3.03
CA ASP A 563 18.24 22.15 -2.71
C ASP A 563 18.47 22.02 -1.18
N VAL A 564 17.91 22.94 -0.39
CA VAL A 564 17.82 22.79 1.07
C VAL A 564 16.45 23.25 1.54
N ALA A 565 15.74 22.41 2.28
CA ALA A 565 14.40 22.70 2.80
C ALA A 565 14.21 22.11 4.20
N ASP A 566 13.27 22.68 4.95
CA ASP A 566 12.90 22.24 6.29
C ASP A 566 11.59 21.43 6.25
N GLY A 567 11.63 20.20 6.78
CA GLY A 567 10.44 19.37 6.98
C GLY A 567 9.77 19.60 8.34
N PRO A 568 8.71 18.84 8.69
CA PRO A 568 8.07 18.90 9.99
C PRO A 568 8.99 18.63 11.18
N TYR A 569 10.08 17.87 10.98
CA TYR A 569 11.08 17.59 12.01
C TYR A 569 12.51 17.84 11.54
N TYR A 570 12.84 17.52 10.28
CA TYR A 570 14.23 17.49 9.82
C TYR A 570 14.49 18.45 8.65
N ARG A 571 15.55 19.25 8.78
CA ARG A 571 16.18 19.93 7.64
C ARG A 571 16.81 18.90 6.71
N GLN A 572 16.56 19.02 5.40
CA GLN A 572 17.12 18.15 4.37
C GLN A 572 17.91 18.99 3.37
N GLU A 573 19.20 18.69 3.26
CA GLU A 573 20.03 19.11 2.13
C GLU A 573 19.95 18.02 1.04
N TRP A 574 19.78 18.44 -0.21
CA TRP A 574 19.51 17.56 -1.35
C TRP A 574 20.73 17.32 -2.24
N GLU A 575 21.88 17.95 -1.96
CA GLU A 575 23.17 17.62 -2.58
C GLU A 575 23.17 17.78 -4.12
N GLY A 576 22.42 18.77 -4.62
CA GLY A 576 22.23 18.98 -6.06
C GLY A 576 21.26 18.00 -6.73
N MET A 577 20.55 17.15 -5.96
CA MET A 577 19.53 16.26 -6.52
C MET A 577 18.42 17.10 -7.17
N LYS A 578 18.23 16.90 -8.49
CA LYS A 578 17.27 17.64 -9.31
C LYS A 578 15.89 17.71 -8.64
N GLN A 579 15.21 18.85 -8.83
CA GLN A 579 13.87 19.05 -8.31
C GLN A 579 12.83 18.08 -8.88
N THR A 580 11.86 17.72 -8.05
CA THR A 580 10.59 17.12 -8.47
C THR A 580 9.56 18.23 -8.60
N THR A 581 8.84 18.25 -9.71
CA THR A 581 7.84 19.30 -9.99
C THR A 581 6.56 19.06 -9.19
N PRO A 582 6.03 20.06 -8.44
CA PRO A 582 4.69 19.98 -7.89
C PRO A 582 3.65 19.98 -9.00
N ILE A 583 2.81 18.94 -9.03
CA ILE A 583 1.66 18.84 -9.93
C ILE A 583 0.40 19.12 -9.12
N ILE A 584 -0.31 20.18 -9.51
CA ILE A 584 -1.46 20.73 -8.78
C ILE A 584 -2.74 20.24 -9.45
N SER A 585 -3.57 19.51 -8.72
CA SER A 585 -4.68 18.74 -9.30
C SER A 585 -5.79 18.43 -8.30
N GLY A 586 -7.02 18.30 -8.82
CA GLY A 586 -8.21 17.94 -8.04
C GLY A 586 -9.04 19.14 -7.61
N GLY A 587 -10.01 19.53 -8.46
CA GLY A 587 -10.97 20.60 -8.16
C GLY A 587 -10.50 22.03 -8.45
N MET A 588 -9.31 22.22 -9.04
CA MET A 588 -8.82 23.53 -9.44
C MET A 588 -9.53 24.08 -10.69
N ASN A 589 -9.71 25.40 -10.72
CA ASN A 589 -10.14 26.21 -11.85
C ASN A 589 -9.43 27.58 -11.79
N ALA A 590 -9.58 28.39 -12.84
CA ALA A 590 -8.94 29.71 -12.95
C ALA A 590 -9.12 30.62 -11.71
N LEU A 591 -10.31 30.59 -11.09
CA LEU A 591 -10.66 31.45 -9.95
C LEU A 591 -9.90 31.09 -8.66
N ARG A 592 -9.38 29.86 -8.56
CA ARG A 592 -8.66 29.34 -7.39
C ARG A 592 -7.14 29.51 -7.49
N LEU A 593 -6.60 29.79 -8.68
CA LEU A 593 -5.16 29.88 -8.92
C LEU A 593 -4.46 31.08 -8.25
N PRO A 594 -4.99 32.32 -8.25
CA PRO A 594 -4.27 33.46 -7.70
C PRO A 594 -3.94 33.31 -6.22
N ALA A 595 -4.89 32.86 -5.40
CA ALA A 595 -4.70 32.63 -3.97
C ALA A 595 -3.78 31.43 -3.68
N PHE A 596 -3.81 30.40 -4.53
CA PHE A 596 -2.88 29.26 -4.46
C PHE A 596 -1.43 29.71 -4.72
N PHE A 597 -1.19 30.50 -5.77
CA PHE A 597 0.15 31.04 -6.07
C PHE A 597 0.64 32.01 -4.99
N GLU A 598 -0.26 32.75 -4.35
CA GLU A 598 0.13 33.61 -3.23
C GLU A 598 0.54 32.81 -1.98
N ASN A 599 -0.11 31.69 -1.67
CA ASN A 599 0.32 30.82 -0.55
C ASN A 599 1.66 30.13 -0.83
N LEU A 600 1.90 29.68 -2.07
CA LEU A 600 3.13 29.01 -2.49
C LEU A 600 4.29 30.01 -2.75
N GLY A 601 3.98 31.26 -3.08
CA GLY A 601 4.95 32.31 -3.43
C GLY A 601 5.39 32.33 -4.90
N HIS A 602 5.16 31.26 -5.67
CA HIS A 602 5.54 31.16 -7.09
C HIS A 602 4.58 30.30 -7.91
N SER A 603 4.65 30.44 -9.24
CA SER A 603 3.85 29.68 -10.21
C SER A 603 4.62 28.61 -11.00
N ASN A 604 5.84 28.24 -10.58
CA ASN A 604 6.72 27.25 -11.25
C ASN A 604 6.26 25.80 -11.06
N VAL A 605 5.03 25.48 -11.47
CA VAL A 605 4.32 24.22 -11.24
C VAL A 605 3.58 23.75 -12.50
N ILE A 606 3.11 22.48 -12.49
CA ILE A 606 2.21 21.97 -13.53
C ILE A 606 0.79 21.95 -12.97
N LEU A 607 -0.16 22.60 -13.64
CA LEU A 607 -1.59 22.51 -13.32
C LEU A 607 -2.26 21.42 -14.13
N THR A 608 -3.18 20.67 -13.53
CA THR A 608 -4.13 19.82 -14.27
C THR A 608 -5.56 20.09 -13.84
N ALA A 609 -6.23 21.00 -14.54
CA ALA A 609 -7.57 21.50 -14.23
C ALA A 609 -8.67 20.80 -15.05
N GLY A 610 -8.89 19.50 -14.83
CA GLY A 610 -9.85 18.67 -15.58
C GLY A 610 -11.26 19.30 -15.71
N GLY A 611 -11.99 19.38 -14.59
CA GLY A 611 -13.29 20.06 -14.55
C GLY A 611 -13.19 21.58 -14.70
N GLY A 612 -12.06 22.20 -14.32
CA GLY A 612 -11.81 23.63 -14.48
C GLY A 612 -11.73 24.09 -15.94
N ALA A 613 -11.24 23.23 -16.84
CA ALA A 613 -11.17 23.49 -18.27
C ALA A 613 -12.40 22.94 -19.02
N PHE A 614 -12.70 21.64 -18.90
CA PHE A 614 -13.81 21.01 -19.65
C PHE A 614 -15.21 21.39 -19.15
N GLY A 615 -15.32 21.97 -17.95
CA GLY A 615 -16.57 22.54 -17.42
C GLY A 615 -16.82 23.99 -17.81
N HIS A 616 -15.83 24.70 -18.40
CA HIS A 616 -15.96 26.11 -18.77
C HIS A 616 -17.11 26.34 -19.76
N LYS A 617 -17.92 27.39 -19.55
CA LYS A 617 -19.16 27.62 -20.31
C LYS A 617 -18.99 27.69 -21.83
N ASP A 618 -17.83 28.11 -22.32
CA ASP A 618 -17.52 28.23 -23.76
C ASP A 618 -16.67 27.06 -24.31
N GLY A 619 -16.32 26.09 -23.46
CA GLY A 619 -15.52 24.92 -23.82
C GLY A 619 -14.03 24.98 -23.40
N PRO A 620 -13.28 23.88 -23.68
CA PRO A 620 -11.97 23.64 -23.08
C PRO A 620 -10.85 24.60 -23.52
N LYS A 621 -10.95 25.22 -24.71
CA LYS A 621 -9.99 26.24 -25.16
C LYS A 621 -10.01 27.46 -24.24
N GLN A 622 -11.19 28.03 -24.00
CA GLN A 622 -11.40 29.16 -23.09
C GLN A 622 -11.15 28.75 -21.63
N GLY A 623 -11.51 27.51 -21.25
CA GLY A 623 -11.13 26.93 -19.97
C GLY A 623 -9.61 26.91 -19.73
N ALA A 624 -8.81 26.58 -20.75
CA ALA A 624 -7.36 26.64 -20.68
C ALA A 624 -6.82 28.07 -20.58
N ILE A 625 -7.29 28.96 -21.47
CA ILE A 625 -6.88 30.37 -21.52
C ILE A 625 -7.21 31.09 -20.20
N SER A 626 -8.39 30.84 -19.60
CA SER A 626 -8.73 31.40 -18.28
C SER A 626 -7.78 30.95 -17.17
N CYS A 627 -7.21 29.75 -17.24
CA CYS A 627 -6.21 29.29 -16.28
C CYS A 627 -4.84 29.97 -16.47
N ALA A 628 -4.45 30.30 -17.70
CA ALA A 628 -3.27 31.14 -17.96
C ALA A 628 -3.48 32.58 -17.44
N GLN A 629 -4.64 33.17 -17.73
CA GLN A 629 -5.08 34.47 -17.21
C GLN A 629 -5.15 34.50 -15.67
N GLY A 630 -5.39 33.37 -15.01
CA GLY A 630 -5.29 33.22 -13.55
C GLY A 630 -3.85 33.30 -12.99
N GLU A 631 -2.83 32.95 -13.78
CA GLU A 631 -1.43 33.21 -13.43
C GLU A 631 -1.04 34.67 -13.71
N GLU A 632 -1.48 35.19 -14.85
CA GLU A 632 -1.14 36.54 -15.33
C GLU A 632 -1.75 37.64 -14.44
N SER A 633 -3.02 37.49 -14.04
CA SER A 633 -3.69 38.40 -13.09
C SER A 633 -2.99 38.44 -11.73
N TRP A 634 -2.54 37.30 -11.20
CA TRP A 634 -1.72 37.25 -9.98
C TRP A 634 -0.37 37.95 -10.16
N LYS A 635 0.33 37.71 -11.28
CA LYS A 635 1.61 38.38 -11.59
C LYS A 635 1.47 39.90 -11.68
N LEU A 636 0.43 40.40 -12.37
CA LEU A 636 0.20 41.85 -12.51
C LEU A 636 -0.26 42.50 -11.21
N TRP A 637 -1.12 41.84 -10.43
CA TRP A 637 -1.45 42.31 -9.07
C TRP A 637 -0.19 42.39 -8.20
N LYS A 638 0.65 41.36 -8.20
CA LYS A 638 1.89 41.31 -7.41
C LYS A 638 2.98 42.28 -7.90
N ALA A 639 2.89 42.73 -9.16
CA ALA A 639 3.68 43.83 -9.71
C ALA A 639 3.09 45.23 -9.43
N GLY A 640 1.96 45.33 -8.70
CA GLY A 640 1.31 46.59 -8.34
C GLY A 640 0.52 47.26 -9.47
N THR A 641 0.23 46.55 -10.58
CA THR A 641 -0.45 47.13 -11.76
C THR A 641 -1.82 47.74 -11.46
N TYR A 642 -2.51 47.25 -10.43
CA TYR A 642 -3.84 47.73 -10.01
C TYR A 642 -3.80 48.68 -8.80
N GLY A 643 -2.62 49.10 -8.37
CA GLY A 643 -2.44 49.89 -7.14
C GLY A 643 -2.61 49.08 -5.86
N ASP A 644 -2.88 49.77 -4.75
CA ASP A 644 -3.11 49.17 -3.43
C ASP A 644 -4.56 48.63 -3.34
N VAL A 645 -4.76 47.43 -3.88
CA VAL A 645 -6.05 46.71 -3.89
C VAL A 645 -5.86 45.26 -3.44
N SER A 646 -6.93 44.64 -2.93
CA SER A 646 -6.89 43.23 -2.55
C SER A 646 -6.59 42.33 -3.75
N LEU A 647 -6.03 41.13 -3.52
CA LEU A 647 -5.83 40.12 -4.57
C LEU A 647 -7.14 39.81 -5.30
N SER A 648 -8.25 39.69 -4.56
CA SER A 648 -9.57 39.45 -5.15
C SER A 648 -10.01 40.61 -6.06
N ASP A 649 -9.75 41.85 -5.68
CA ASP A 649 -10.10 43.01 -6.51
C ASP A 649 -9.18 43.12 -7.73
N GLY A 650 -7.87 42.92 -7.61
CA GLY A 650 -6.93 42.94 -8.74
C GLY A 650 -7.26 41.89 -9.82
N VAL A 651 -7.68 40.70 -9.42
CA VAL A 651 -8.16 39.64 -10.34
C VAL A 651 -9.49 40.02 -11.00
N VAL A 652 -10.38 40.72 -10.29
CA VAL A 652 -11.64 41.23 -10.86
C VAL A 652 -11.38 42.41 -11.82
N GLU A 653 -10.44 43.29 -11.53
CA GLU A 653 -9.99 44.34 -12.48
C GLU A 653 -9.40 43.72 -13.75
N TYR A 654 -8.54 42.70 -13.63
CA TYR A 654 -8.04 41.94 -14.78
C TYR A 654 -9.18 41.30 -15.59
N ALA A 655 -10.19 40.72 -14.93
CA ALA A 655 -11.32 40.06 -15.58
C ALA A 655 -12.24 41.02 -16.37
N LYS A 656 -12.16 42.34 -16.18
CA LYS A 656 -12.96 43.31 -16.97
C LYS A 656 -12.60 43.34 -18.46
N THR A 657 -11.36 43.00 -18.81
CA THR A 657 -10.86 43.02 -20.21
C THR A 657 -10.58 41.63 -20.78
N HIS A 658 -10.84 40.56 -20.02
CA HIS A 658 -10.47 39.18 -20.38
C HIS A 658 -11.69 38.25 -20.27
N GLU A 659 -12.36 38.05 -21.41
CA GLU A 659 -13.66 37.36 -21.47
C GLU A 659 -13.58 35.87 -21.09
N GLU A 660 -12.43 35.20 -21.22
CA GLU A 660 -12.28 33.81 -20.76
C GLU A 660 -12.25 33.71 -19.23
N LEU A 661 -11.44 34.50 -18.53
CA LEU A 661 -11.45 34.55 -17.06
C LEU A 661 -12.82 34.98 -16.54
N LYS A 662 -13.43 36.01 -17.14
CA LYS A 662 -14.81 36.46 -16.86
C LYS A 662 -15.84 35.35 -17.14
N GLY A 663 -15.59 34.51 -18.14
CA GLY A 663 -16.35 33.29 -18.41
C GLY A 663 -16.22 32.23 -17.32
N ALA A 664 -15.06 32.13 -16.66
CA ALA A 664 -14.87 31.28 -15.50
C ALA A 664 -15.67 31.78 -14.28
N PHE A 665 -15.78 33.09 -14.04
CA PHE A 665 -16.68 33.66 -13.01
C PHE A 665 -18.14 33.22 -13.24
N LEU A 666 -18.64 33.33 -14.49
CA LEU A 666 -19.99 32.87 -14.87
C LEU A 666 -20.18 31.35 -14.78
N THR A 667 -19.11 30.57 -14.96
CA THR A 667 -19.15 29.09 -14.89
C THR A 667 -19.17 28.63 -13.43
N PHE A 668 -18.21 29.07 -12.64
CA PHE A 668 -17.96 28.57 -11.29
C PHE A 668 -18.56 29.52 -10.23
N GLN A 669 -19.83 29.90 -10.41
CA GLN A 669 -20.47 30.99 -9.63
C GLN A 669 -20.37 30.80 -8.11
N LYS A 670 -20.41 29.56 -7.61
CA LYS A 670 -20.22 29.25 -6.18
C LYS A 670 -18.83 29.65 -5.67
N ASP A 671 -17.80 29.41 -6.47
CA ASP A 671 -16.41 29.79 -6.15
C ASP A 671 -16.23 31.31 -6.29
N ALA A 672 -16.83 31.88 -7.33
CA ALA A 672 -16.84 33.33 -7.55
C ALA A 672 -17.50 34.09 -6.39
N ASP A 673 -18.68 33.64 -5.94
CA ASP A 673 -19.41 34.22 -4.81
C ASP A 673 -18.67 34.04 -3.47
N GLN A 674 -17.85 33.00 -3.32
CA GLN A 674 -17.08 32.72 -2.11
C GLN A 674 -15.73 33.48 -2.05
N ILE A 675 -15.03 33.63 -3.18
CA ILE A 675 -13.65 34.15 -3.23
C ILE A 675 -13.62 35.63 -3.66
N TYR A 676 -14.63 36.10 -4.40
CA TYR A 676 -14.69 37.42 -5.02
C TYR A 676 -16.04 38.12 -4.73
N PRO A 677 -16.34 38.46 -3.46
CA PRO A 677 -17.60 39.11 -3.10
C PRO A 677 -17.84 40.40 -3.90
N GLY A 678 -19.05 40.53 -4.45
CA GLY A 678 -19.44 41.64 -5.32
C GLY A 678 -18.95 41.54 -6.78
N TRP A 679 -18.46 40.38 -7.24
CA TRP A 679 -18.00 40.22 -8.63
C TRP A 679 -19.08 40.50 -9.68
N LYS A 680 -20.36 40.19 -9.37
CA LYS A 680 -21.48 40.36 -10.30
C LYS A 680 -21.65 41.84 -10.65
N GLU A 681 -21.68 42.70 -9.64
CA GLU A 681 -21.75 44.15 -9.75
C GLU A 681 -20.49 44.71 -10.43
N LYS A 682 -19.29 44.27 -9.99
CA LYS A 682 -17.99 44.74 -10.51
C LYS A 682 -17.74 44.37 -11.98
N LEU A 683 -18.34 43.28 -12.47
CA LEU A 683 -18.23 42.79 -13.87
C LEU A 683 -19.51 43.05 -14.71
N GLY A 684 -20.50 43.76 -14.17
CA GLY A 684 -21.69 44.23 -14.92
C GLY A 684 -22.81 43.20 -15.13
N TYR A 685 -22.87 42.15 -14.32
CA TYR A 685 -23.89 41.10 -14.41
C TYR A 685 -25.14 41.39 -13.57
N THR A 686 -26.29 41.52 -14.25
CA THR A 686 -27.56 41.98 -13.66
C THR A 686 -28.71 40.96 -13.73
N GLY A 687 -28.45 39.70 -14.11
CA GLY A 687 -29.50 38.70 -14.39
C GLY A 687 -29.34 37.35 -13.67
N GLU A 688 -30.46 36.77 -13.24
CA GLU A 688 -30.54 35.36 -12.80
C GLU A 688 -30.26 34.41 -13.97
N SER A 689 -29.09 33.75 -13.99
CA SER A 689 -28.92 32.55 -14.82
C SER A 689 -27.91 31.55 -14.25
N SER A 690 -28.39 30.33 -13.99
CA SER A 690 -27.53 29.15 -13.90
C SER A 690 -27.09 28.76 -15.31
N VAL A 691 -25.80 28.89 -15.59
CA VAL A 691 -25.21 28.52 -16.89
C VAL A 691 -24.90 27.02 -16.85
N GLN A 692 -25.50 26.25 -17.75
CA GLN A 692 -25.06 24.87 -18.00
C GLN A 692 -23.78 24.92 -18.85
N ALA A 693 -22.83 24.00 -18.61
CA ALA A 693 -21.67 23.83 -19.48
C ALA A 693 -22.11 23.55 -20.92
N ALA A 694 -21.41 24.11 -21.91
CA ALA A 694 -21.72 23.88 -23.32
C ALA A 694 -21.66 22.37 -23.67
N SER A 695 -22.57 21.91 -24.53
CA SER A 695 -22.49 20.57 -25.10
C SER A 695 -21.41 20.49 -26.18
N PHE A 696 -20.53 19.50 -26.11
CA PHE A 696 -19.49 19.32 -27.13
C PHE A 696 -20.10 18.66 -28.37
N ASN A 697 -20.32 19.44 -29.44
CA ASN A 697 -20.89 18.89 -30.67
C ASN A 697 -19.83 18.20 -31.52
N TRP A 698 -19.73 16.87 -31.38
CA TRP A 698 -18.81 15.99 -32.10
C TRP A 698 -18.90 16.07 -33.64
N GLN A 699 -19.99 16.59 -34.21
CA GLN A 699 -20.23 16.66 -35.66
C GLN A 699 -19.67 17.93 -36.33
N LYS A 700 -19.24 18.95 -35.57
CA LYS A 700 -18.77 20.23 -36.15
C LYS A 700 -17.37 20.17 -36.77
N LYS A 701 -17.27 19.48 -37.90
CA LYS A 701 -16.53 20.02 -39.06
C LYS A 701 -17.41 20.19 -40.31
N ASP A 702 -18.64 19.65 -40.32
CA ASP A 702 -19.60 19.82 -41.41
C ASP A 702 -20.81 20.68 -41.02
N LEU A 703 -21.00 21.76 -41.80
CA LEU A 703 -22.21 22.59 -41.97
C LEU A 703 -22.77 23.37 -40.77
N ALA A 704 -23.48 24.46 -41.11
CA ALA A 704 -24.19 25.33 -40.18
C ALA A 704 -25.62 25.57 -40.68
N ALA A 705 -26.63 25.27 -39.83
CA ALA A 705 -28.02 25.70 -40.01
C ALA A 705 -28.87 25.55 -38.72
N ALA A 706 -29.79 26.50 -38.53
CA ALA A 706 -31.10 26.44 -37.85
C ALA A 706 -31.31 26.03 -36.36
N PHE A 707 -32.23 26.79 -35.72
CA PHE A 707 -33.02 26.51 -34.49
C PHE A 707 -33.88 25.21 -34.61
N VAL A 708 -34.53 24.59 -33.60
CA VAL A 708 -35.14 24.98 -32.28
C VAL A 708 -35.02 23.76 -31.31
N GLY A 709 -35.18 23.73 -29.98
CA GLY A 709 -35.49 24.70 -28.90
C GLY A 709 -36.72 24.28 -28.05
N ALA A 710 -36.63 24.19 -26.71
CA ALA A 710 -37.67 23.65 -25.79
C ALA A 710 -37.72 24.31 -24.38
N SER A 711 -38.73 23.98 -23.57
CA SER A 711 -39.17 24.76 -22.38
C SER A 711 -38.60 24.34 -21.01
N LYS A 712 -38.67 25.26 -20.02
CA LYS A 712 -38.25 25.05 -18.62
C LYS A 712 -39.43 24.85 -17.67
N ALA A 713 -39.26 24.00 -16.65
CA ALA A 713 -40.08 23.97 -15.44
C ALA A 713 -39.25 24.41 -14.22
N ARG A 714 -39.82 25.25 -13.33
CA ARG A 714 -39.20 25.67 -12.06
C ARG A 714 -39.70 24.79 -10.91
N LYS A 715 -38.81 24.44 -9.97
CA LYS A 715 -39.15 24.08 -8.57
C LYS A 715 -38.25 24.87 -7.61
N ALA A 716 -38.77 25.14 -6.42
CA ALA A 716 -38.17 26.07 -5.46
C ALA A 716 -36.98 25.48 -4.69
N SER A 717 -36.09 26.35 -4.24
CA SER A 717 -34.90 26.01 -3.46
C SER A 717 -35.14 26.09 -1.94
N SER A 718 -34.61 25.11 -1.22
CA SER A 718 -34.22 25.24 0.19
C SER A 718 -32.76 24.82 0.32
N VAL A 719 -31.95 25.62 1.01
CA VAL A 719 -30.49 25.52 0.92
C VAL A 719 -29.93 24.63 2.03
N THR A 720 -29.60 23.39 1.67
CA THR A 720 -28.60 22.57 2.40
C THR A 720 -27.37 22.36 1.52
N ARG A 721 -26.19 22.13 2.14
CA ARG A 721 -24.94 21.85 1.41
C ARG A 721 -24.97 20.44 0.82
N ARG A 722 -25.65 20.25 -0.31
CA ARG A 722 -25.66 18.97 -1.03
C ARG A 722 -24.38 18.79 -1.87
N ALA A 723 -23.95 17.54 -2.03
CA ALA A 723 -23.10 17.14 -3.15
C ALA A 723 -23.86 17.31 -4.49
N LEU A 724 -23.18 17.12 -5.63
CA LEU A 724 -23.88 16.97 -6.90
C LEU A 724 -24.60 15.62 -6.89
N ASP A 725 -25.92 15.62 -6.81
CA ASP A 725 -26.71 14.39 -6.75
C ASP A 725 -26.66 13.67 -8.12
N GLN A 726 -25.88 12.59 -8.18
CA GLN A 726 -25.71 11.74 -9.35
C GLN A 726 -26.35 10.35 -9.15
N SER A 727 -27.21 10.19 -8.12
CA SER A 727 -27.87 8.92 -7.78
C SER A 727 -28.66 8.33 -8.95
N SER A 728 -29.36 9.16 -9.72
CA SER A 728 -30.13 8.77 -10.91
C SER A 728 -29.28 8.35 -12.13
N ARG A 729 -27.98 8.09 -11.95
CA ARG A 729 -27.05 7.60 -12.98
C ARG A 729 -26.15 6.48 -12.44
N TYR A 730 -25.55 6.65 -11.26
CA TYR A 730 -24.58 5.69 -10.71
C TYR A 730 -25.15 4.81 -9.59
N ALA A 731 -26.48 4.76 -9.42
CA ALA A 731 -27.13 3.78 -8.56
C ALA A 731 -28.32 3.14 -9.29
N ASP A 732 -28.39 1.81 -9.24
CA ASP A 732 -29.55 1.02 -9.67
C ASP A 732 -29.79 -0.10 -8.66
N LEU A 733 -30.62 0.22 -7.66
CA LEU A 733 -31.01 -0.68 -6.58
C LEU A 733 -32.07 -1.71 -7.03
N SER A 734 -32.36 -1.83 -8.33
CA SER A 734 -33.18 -2.93 -8.89
C SER A 734 -32.35 -4.12 -9.38
N LEU A 735 -31.03 -3.95 -9.52
CA LEU A 735 -30.10 -5.02 -9.88
C LEU A 735 -29.93 -6.02 -8.73
N THR A 736 -30.06 -7.32 -9.01
CA THR A 736 -29.79 -8.37 -8.02
C THR A 736 -28.34 -8.85 -8.08
N GLU A 737 -27.79 -9.25 -6.93
CA GLU A 737 -26.44 -9.83 -6.84
C GLU A 737 -26.35 -11.17 -7.60
N GLU A 738 -27.42 -11.98 -7.59
CA GLU A 738 -27.51 -13.23 -8.35
C GLU A 738 -27.41 -12.98 -9.86
N ASP A 739 -28.17 -12.03 -10.40
CA ASP A 739 -28.11 -11.68 -11.83
C ASP A 739 -26.75 -11.08 -12.22
N LEU A 740 -26.17 -10.23 -11.36
CA LEU A 740 -24.83 -9.66 -11.59
C LEU A 740 -23.73 -10.74 -11.67
N ILE A 741 -23.75 -11.71 -10.75
CA ILE A 741 -22.83 -12.86 -10.72
C ILE A 741 -23.06 -13.75 -11.95
N LYS A 742 -24.31 -14.13 -12.21
CA LYS A 742 -24.74 -15.01 -13.31
C LYS A 742 -24.45 -14.45 -14.70
N ASN A 743 -24.55 -13.13 -14.88
CA ASN A 743 -24.16 -12.44 -16.11
C ASN A 743 -22.64 -12.42 -16.31
N GLY A 744 -21.84 -12.52 -15.24
CA GLY A 744 -20.38 -12.69 -15.31
C GLY A 744 -19.60 -11.51 -15.92
N GLN A 745 -20.22 -10.34 -16.06
CA GLN A 745 -19.63 -9.15 -16.70
C GLN A 745 -19.12 -8.09 -15.72
N HIS A 746 -19.29 -8.29 -14.42
CA HIS A 746 -18.97 -7.30 -13.38
C HIS A 746 -18.03 -7.86 -12.31
N VAL A 747 -17.03 -7.05 -11.93
CA VAL A 747 -16.33 -7.21 -10.65
C VAL A 747 -17.19 -6.54 -9.59
N LEU A 748 -17.54 -7.26 -8.52
CA LEU A 748 -18.38 -6.70 -7.43
C LEU A 748 -17.49 -6.37 -6.24
N VAL A 749 -17.68 -5.20 -5.63
CA VAL A 749 -16.86 -4.73 -4.51
C VAL A 749 -17.77 -4.33 -3.36
N ALA A 750 -17.57 -4.96 -2.20
CA ALA A 750 -18.29 -4.65 -0.97
C ALA A 750 -17.44 -3.72 -0.09
N TYR A 751 -18.02 -2.60 0.31
CA TYR A 751 -17.40 -1.57 1.14
C TYR A 751 -18.18 -1.37 2.44
N ILE A 752 -17.45 -1.06 3.50
CA ILE A 752 -17.99 -0.26 4.61
C ILE A 752 -17.62 1.21 4.34
N MET A 753 -18.60 2.10 4.26
CA MET A 753 -18.44 3.49 3.82
C MET A 753 -19.29 4.44 4.66
N LYS A 754 -18.69 5.53 5.15
CA LYS A 754 -19.39 6.57 5.90
C LYS A 754 -19.29 7.93 5.19
N PRO A 755 -20.41 8.58 4.84
CA PRO A 755 -20.43 9.99 4.45
C PRO A 755 -19.99 10.90 5.61
N LYS A 756 -19.38 12.06 5.32
CA LYS A 756 -19.15 13.08 6.34
C LYS A 756 -20.47 13.68 6.82
N ALA A 757 -20.48 14.17 8.06
CA ALA A 757 -21.71 14.67 8.71
C ALA A 757 -22.42 15.75 7.86
N GLY A 758 -23.70 15.50 7.54
CA GLY A 758 -24.53 16.38 6.72
C GLY A 758 -24.63 16.01 5.23
N TYR A 759 -23.91 14.98 4.77
CA TYR A 759 -24.06 14.39 3.44
C TYR A 759 -25.06 13.22 3.44
N ASP A 760 -25.74 13.00 2.31
CA ASP A 760 -26.68 11.90 2.12
C ASP A 760 -25.95 10.61 1.70
N TYR A 761 -26.41 9.45 2.18
CA TYR A 761 -25.73 8.17 1.97
C TYR A 761 -25.75 7.72 0.51
N LEU A 762 -26.92 7.74 -0.14
CA LEU A 762 -27.07 7.28 -1.52
C LEU A 762 -26.39 8.24 -2.50
N ALA A 763 -26.49 9.56 -2.28
CA ALA A 763 -25.78 10.55 -3.09
C ALA A 763 -24.25 10.42 -2.96
N THR A 764 -23.75 10.15 -1.75
CA THR A 764 -22.30 9.92 -1.52
C THR A 764 -21.83 8.61 -2.14
N ALA A 765 -22.60 7.52 -2.00
CA ALA A 765 -22.34 6.24 -2.65
C ALA A 765 -22.30 6.36 -4.18
N ALA A 766 -23.27 7.06 -4.77
CA ALA A 766 -23.30 7.30 -6.22
C ALA A 766 -22.14 8.18 -6.70
N HIS A 767 -21.72 9.17 -5.91
CA HIS A 767 -20.53 9.99 -6.19
C HIS A 767 -19.23 9.18 -6.07
N PHE A 768 -19.15 8.22 -5.14
CA PHE A 768 -18.04 7.26 -5.01
C PHE A 768 -17.97 6.36 -6.25
N ALA A 769 -19.10 5.78 -6.67
CA ALA A 769 -19.20 5.00 -7.90
C ALA A 769 -18.82 5.82 -9.15
N ALA A 770 -19.24 7.09 -9.22
CA ALA A 770 -18.88 8.02 -10.29
C ALA A 770 -17.36 8.30 -10.36
N GLU A 771 -16.74 8.74 -9.28
CA GLU A 771 -15.29 9.04 -9.23
C GLU A 771 -14.43 7.77 -9.42
N SER A 772 -14.96 6.60 -9.07
CA SER A 772 -14.32 5.29 -9.30
C SER A 772 -14.51 4.71 -10.71
N SER A 773 -15.21 5.40 -11.64
CA SER A 773 -15.48 4.89 -13.00
C SER A 773 -15.37 5.95 -14.09
N THR A 774 -16.46 6.61 -14.48
CA THR A 774 -16.51 7.55 -15.62
C THR A 774 -16.64 9.02 -15.20
N GLY A 775 -17.04 9.28 -13.95
CA GLY A 775 -17.57 10.56 -13.50
C GLY A 775 -16.55 11.63 -13.10
N THR A 776 -17.12 12.75 -12.68
CA THR A 776 -16.45 13.84 -11.95
C THR A 776 -17.51 14.73 -11.28
N ASN A 777 -17.15 15.55 -10.29
CA ASN A 777 -18.06 16.47 -9.55
C ASN A 777 -18.83 17.52 -10.39
N VAL A 778 -18.60 17.61 -11.71
CA VAL A 778 -19.19 18.62 -12.60
C VAL A 778 -19.64 17.95 -13.90
N ASN A 779 -20.67 18.49 -14.54
CA ASN A 779 -21.07 18.05 -15.87
C ASN A 779 -19.97 18.44 -16.88
N VAL A 780 -19.33 17.44 -17.49
CA VAL A 780 -18.33 17.65 -18.56
C VAL A 780 -18.98 17.52 -19.93
N CYS A 781 -18.58 18.41 -20.84
CA CYS A 781 -19.16 18.56 -22.18
C CYS A 781 -19.04 17.33 -23.09
N THR A 782 -18.17 16.39 -22.72
CA THR A 782 -17.71 15.21 -23.48
C THR A 782 -18.40 13.89 -23.10
N THR A 783 -19.34 13.86 -22.15
CA THR A 783 -20.07 12.61 -21.83
C THR A 783 -21.05 12.27 -22.96
N ASP A 784 -20.89 11.10 -23.58
CA ASP A 784 -21.80 10.54 -24.58
C ASP A 784 -22.69 9.42 -24.00
N ASP A 785 -23.51 8.78 -24.84
CA ASP A 785 -24.38 7.68 -24.41
C ASP A 785 -23.61 6.37 -24.19
N PHE A 786 -22.50 6.14 -24.91
CA PHE A 786 -21.64 4.97 -24.69
C PHE A 786 -20.92 5.01 -23.34
N THR A 787 -20.47 6.20 -22.91
CA THR A 787 -19.89 6.42 -21.57
C THR A 787 -20.81 5.88 -20.48
N LYS A 788 -22.14 6.03 -20.63
CA LYS A 788 -23.14 5.57 -19.65
C LYS A 788 -23.25 4.05 -19.56
N THR A 789 -22.97 3.32 -20.65
CA THR A 789 -23.05 1.85 -20.66
C THR A 789 -21.86 1.18 -19.97
N VAL A 790 -20.88 1.96 -19.49
CA VAL A 790 -19.73 1.47 -18.71
C VAL A 790 -19.64 2.14 -17.32
N ASP A 791 -20.69 2.80 -16.86
CA ASP A 791 -20.74 3.34 -15.49
C ASP A 791 -20.63 2.22 -14.45
N ALA A 792 -19.89 2.44 -13.36
CA ALA A 792 -19.99 1.58 -12.19
C ALA A 792 -21.25 1.95 -11.40
N LEU A 793 -21.99 0.93 -10.94
CA LEU A 793 -23.32 1.12 -10.33
C LEU A 793 -23.34 0.64 -8.88
N VAL A 794 -23.81 1.51 -7.98
CA VAL A 794 -24.25 1.11 -6.64
C VAL A 794 -25.52 0.29 -6.79
N TYR A 795 -25.48 -0.99 -6.44
CA TYR A 795 -26.64 -1.88 -6.50
C TYR A 795 -27.21 -2.24 -5.13
N TYR A 796 -26.45 -1.99 -4.06
CA TYR A 796 -26.88 -2.21 -2.68
C TYR A 796 -26.31 -1.14 -1.75
N ILE A 797 -27.12 -0.68 -0.80
CA ILE A 797 -26.72 0.13 0.34
C ILE A 797 -27.45 -0.33 1.61
N ASP A 798 -26.77 -0.28 2.74
CA ASP A 798 -27.37 -0.31 4.07
C ASP A 798 -26.79 0.85 4.90
N PRO A 799 -27.51 1.98 5.01
CA PRO A 799 -27.05 3.13 5.80
C PRO A 799 -27.05 2.91 7.32
N GLU A 800 -27.67 1.85 7.85
CA GLU A 800 -27.65 1.53 9.29
C GLU A 800 -26.39 0.73 9.66
N ASN A 801 -25.95 -0.17 8.78
CA ASN A 801 -24.72 -0.95 8.93
C ASN A 801 -23.49 -0.36 8.20
N GLU A 802 -23.64 0.81 7.57
CA GLU A 802 -22.61 1.49 6.76
C GLU A 802 -22.13 0.67 5.55
N GLU A 803 -22.97 -0.20 4.99
CA GLU A 803 -22.61 -1.04 3.83
C GLU A 803 -22.92 -0.39 2.48
N MET A 804 -22.11 -0.69 1.49
CA MET A 804 -22.29 -0.29 0.09
C MET A 804 -21.68 -1.37 -0.83
N LYS A 805 -22.42 -1.84 -1.83
CA LYS A 805 -21.86 -2.70 -2.89
C LYS A 805 -21.94 -2.02 -4.26
N ILE A 806 -20.83 -2.06 -5.00
CA ILE A 806 -20.68 -1.46 -6.33
C ILE A 806 -20.33 -2.56 -7.34
N ALA A 807 -21.03 -2.56 -8.49
CA ALA A 807 -20.74 -3.38 -9.65
C ALA A 807 -19.91 -2.59 -10.67
N TYR A 808 -18.73 -3.11 -11.02
CA TYR A 808 -17.80 -2.52 -11.98
C TYR A 808 -17.78 -3.33 -13.28
N PRO A 809 -18.25 -2.79 -14.42
CA PRO A 809 -18.16 -3.47 -15.71
C PRO A 809 -16.71 -3.87 -16.04
N THR A 810 -16.48 -5.14 -16.39
CA THR A 810 -15.15 -5.70 -16.69
C THR A 810 -14.42 -5.06 -17.89
N ALA A 811 -15.08 -4.16 -18.62
CA ALA A 811 -14.50 -3.34 -19.66
C ALA A 811 -13.77 -2.08 -19.13
N LEU A 812 -14.04 -1.64 -17.89
CA LEU A 812 -13.36 -0.51 -17.24
C LEU A 812 -11.90 -0.82 -16.89
N PHE A 813 -11.60 -2.09 -16.56
CA PHE A 813 -10.26 -2.49 -16.15
C PHE A 813 -9.32 -2.62 -17.35
N ASP A 814 -8.12 -2.12 -17.16
CA ASP A 814 -7.05 -2.10 -18.15
C ASP A 814 -6.47 -3.50 -18.40
N ARG A 815 -5.90 -3.71 -19.59
CA ARG A 815 -5.31 -4.97 -20.05
C ARG A 815 -4.00 -4.75 -20.79
N ASN A 816 -3.10 -5.71 -20.68
CA ASN A 816 -1.81 -5.66 -21.37
C ASN A 816 -1.99 -5.61 -22.90
N ILE A 817 -1.24 -4.73 -23.58
CA ILE A 817 -1.07 -4.76 -25.05
C ILE A 817 -0.20 -5.93 -25.50
N THR A 818 0.65 -6.47 -24.61
CA THR A 818 1.58 -7.56 -24.92
C THR A 818 0.95 -8.96 -24.94
N ASP A 819 0.01 -9.24 -24.04
CA ASP A 819 -0.59 -10.58 -23.86
C ASP A 819 -2.10 -10.59 -23.53
N GLY A 820 -2.75 -9.43 -23.45
CA GLY A 820 -4.18 -9.29 -23.15
C GLY A 820 -4.59 -9.60 -21.71
N ARG A 821 -3.63 -9.91 -20.81
CA ARG A 821 -3.91 -10.23 -19.40
C ARG A 821 -4.40 -9.02 -18.61
N ALA A 822 -5.11 -9.32 -17.52
CA ALA A 822 -5.56 -8.33 -16.54
C ALA A 822 -4.43 -8.00 -15.54
N MET A 823 -4.47 -6.79 -14.98
CA MET A 823 -3.47 -6.27 -14.05
C MET A 823 -4.11 -5.82 -12.74
N MET A 824 -3.50 -6.19 -11.61
CA MET A 824 -3.95 -5.88 -10.26
C MET A 824 -3.90 -4.38 -9.98
N CYS A 825 -2.87 -3.68 -10.48
CA CYS A 825 -2.79 -2.23 -10.33
C CYS A 825 -4.05 -1.51 -10.85
N SER A 826 -4.65 -1.94 -11.96
CA SER A 826 -5.88 -1.34 -12.50
C SER A 826 -7.10 -1.59 -11.61
N VAL A 827 -7.21 -2.78 -11.00
CA VAL A 827 -8.27 -3.08 -10.02
C VAL A 827 -8.17 -2.16 -8.80
N LEU A 828 -6.95 -1.91 -8.31
CA LEU A 828 -6.68 -1.00 -7.20
C LEU A 828 -6.87 0.48 -7.58
N THR A 829 -6.47 0.88 -8.80
CA THR A 829 -6.67 2.25 -9.32
C THR A 829 -8.16 2.64 -9.36
N LEU A 830 -9.07 1.70 -9.67
CA LEU A 830 -10.51 1.97 -9.69
C LEU A 830 -11.16 1.84 -8.29
N SER A 831 -10.96 0.71 -7.59
CA SER A 831 -11.65 0.44 -6.31
C SER A 831 -11.13 1.25 -5.12
N ILE A 832 -9.82 1.54 -5.09
CA ILE A 832 -9.19 2.34 -4.03
C ILE A 832 -9.01 3.78 -4.54
N GLY A 833 -8.21 3.94 -5.60
CA GLY A 833 -8.20 5.13 -6.46
C GLY A 833 -8.19 6.50 -5.78
N ASN A 834 -8.95 7.42 -6.35
CA ASN A 834 -9.21 8.74 -5.75
C ASN A 834 -10.21 8.67 -4.58
N ASN A 835 -10.97 7.57 -4.48
CA ASN A 835 -12.08 7.39 -3.54
C ASN A 835 -11.61 7.58 -2.08
N GLN A 836 -10.41 7.10 -1.78
CA GLN A 836 -9.76 7.23 -0.47
C GLN A 836 -9.38 8.67 -0.06
N GLY A 837 -9.55 9.67 -0.93
CA GLY A 837 -9.29 11.08 -0.65
C GLY A 837 -10.47 12.02 -0.95
N MET A 838 -11.68 11.48 -1.17
CA MET A 838 -12.90 12.26 -1.42
C MET A 838 -13.28 13.12 -0.22
N GLY A 839 -13.45 14.43 -0.43
CA GLY A 839 -13.69 15.40 0.64
C GLY A 839 -15.00 15.21 1.41
N ASP A 840 -15.98 14.51 0.84
CA ASP A 840 -17.31 14.20 1.39
C ASP A 840 -17.45 12.79 1.99
N VAL A 841 -16.42 11.94 1.87
CA VAL A 841 -16.37 10.59 2.45
C VAL A 841 -15.51 10.61 3.72
N ASP A 842 -16.08 10.25 4.86
CA ASP A 842 -15.39 10.21 6.16
C ASP A 842 -14.46 8.99 6.24
N TYR A 843 -14.90 7.87 5.68
CA TYR A 843 -14.06 6.71 5.39
C TYR A 843 -14.72 5.75 4.42
N GLY A 844 -13.93 4.84 3.83
CA GLY A 844 -14.39 3.81 2.92
C GLY A 844 -13.36 2.68 2.82
N LYS A 845 -13.72 1.46 3.26
CA LYS A 845 -12.84 0.29 3.28
C LYS A 845 -13.46 -0.87 2.53
N ILE A 846 -12.69 -1.51 1.66
CA ILE A 846 -13.13 -2.73 0.96
C ILE A 846 -13.07 -3.93 1.91
N TYR A 847 -14.16 -4.70 2.01
CA TYR A 847 -14.23 -5.92 2.80
C TYR A 847 -14.19 -7.20 1.96
N ASP A 848 -14.72 -7.19 0.73
CA ASP A 848 -14.63 -8.31 -0.23
C ASP A 848 -14.67 -7.79 -1.68
N ILE A 849 -14.13 -8.59 -2.60
CA ILE A 849 -14.11 -8.35 -4.05
C ILE A 849 -14.44 -9.68 -4.76
N TYR A 850 -15.51 -9.73 -5.55
CA TYR A 850 -15.83 -10.85 -6.44
C TYR A 850 -15.20 -10.65 -7.82
N PHE A 851 -14.50 -11.67 -8.32
CA PHE A 851 -14.00 -11.71 -9.69
C PHE A 851 -14.84 -12.70 -10.52
N PRO A 852 -15.48 -12.27 -11.62
CA PRO A 852 -16.26 -13.18 -12.45
C PRO A 852 -15.34 -14.12 -13.26
N PRO A 853 -15.74 -15.37 -13.51
CA PRO A 853 -14.94 -16.40 -14.18
C PRO A 853 -14.16 -15.96 -15.43
N GLN A 854 -14.80 -15.19 -16.31
CA GLN A 854 -14.17 -14.75 -17.57
C GLN A 854 -13.02 -13.75 -17.35
N TYR A 855 -13.11 -12.93 -16.30
CA TYR A 855 -12.10 -11.94 -15.95
C TYR A 855 -11.01 -12.54 -15.03
N LEU A 856 -11.39 -13.44 -14.12
CA LEU A 856 -10.46 -14.15 -13.24
C LEU A 856 -9.39 -14.92 -14.03
N ARG A 857 -9.80 -15.58 -15.14
CA ARG A 857 -8.89 -16.33 -16.03
C ARG A 857 -7.90 -15.46 -16.82
N LEU A 858 -7.97 -14.13 -16.74
CA LEU A 858 -6.99 -13.23 -17.38
C LEU A 858 -5.75 -12.97 -16.51
N PHE A 859 -5.81 -13.22 -15.20
CA PHE A 859 -4.67 -13.01 -14.29
C PHE A 859 -3.66 -14.17 -14.32
N ASP A 860 -2.44 -13.94 -13.81
CA ASP A 860 -1.38 -14.95 -13.85
C ASP A 860 -1.61 -16.13 -12.91
N GLY A 861 -2.09 -15.89 -11.69
CA GLY A 861 -2.35 -16.93 -10.69
C GLY A 861 -1.10 -17.69 -10.21
N PRO A 862 -1.24 -18.61 -9.24
CA PRO A 862 -0.09 -19.33 -8.69
C PRO A 862 0.35 -20.46 -9.64
N SER A 863 1.64 -20.48 -10.03
CA SER A 863 2.18 -21.59 -10.85
C SER A 863 2.71 -22.76 -10.01
N CYS A 864 3.05 -22.52 -8.74
CA CYS A 864 3.50 -23.51 -7.74
C CYS A 864 2.71 -23.37 -6.43
N CYS A 865 2.66 -24.43 -5.61
CA CYS A 865 1.92 -24.54 -4.36
C CYS A 865 2.60 -25.51 -3.36
N VAL A 866 1.96 -25.81 -2.22
CA VAL A 866 2.50 -26.71 -1.17
C VAL A 866 2.88 -28.10 -1.69
N ILE A 867 2.15 -28.63 -2.69
CA ILE A 867 2.40 -29.94 -3.29
C ILE A 867 3.78 -29.99 -3.97
N ASP A 868 4.21 -28.88 -4.57
CA ASP A 868 5.52 -28.77 -5.19
C ASP A 868 6.64 -28.81 -4.12
N MET A 869 6.40 -28.22 -2.93
CA MET A 869 7.32 -28.28 -1.80
C MET A 869 7.38 -29.69 -1.17
N TRP A 870 6.24 -30.35 -0.98
CA TRP A 870 6.17 -31.73 -0.49
C TRP A 870 6.98 -32.68 -1.36
N ARG A 871 6.86 -32.56 -2.70
CA ARG A 871 7.66 -33.33 -3.66
C ARG A 871 9.17 -33.16 -3.43
N ILE A 872 9.65 -31.92 -3.27
CA ILE A 872 11.07 -31.63 -3.06
C ILE A 872 11.57 -32.13 -1.69
N LEU A 873 10.68 -32.17 -0.69
CA LEU A 873 10.95 -32.77 0.63
C LEU A 873 10.87 -34.32 0.63
N GLY A 874 10.61 -34.96 -0.52
CA GLY A 874 10.47 -36.42 -0.63
C GLY A 874 9.15 -36.97 -0.09
N ARG A 875 8.14 -36.13 0.09
CA ARG A 875 6.82 -36.49 0.65
C ARG A 875 5.79 -36.76 -0.45
N GLY A 876 4.68 -37.39 -0.07
CA GLY A 876 3.54 -37.63 -0.96
C GLY A 876 2.85 -36.33 -1.43
N THR A 877 2.22 -36.39 -2.60
CA THR A 877 1.51 -35.25 -3.21
C THR A 877 0.14 -34.95 -2.58
N VAL A 878 -0.35 -35.83 -1.70
CA VAL A 878 -1.61 -35.70 -0.95
C VAL A 878 -1.28 -35.82 0.53
N GLY A 879 -1.71 -34.86 1.35
CA GLY A 879 -1.54 -34.90 2.81
C GLY A 879 -0.10 -34.87 3.31
N GLY A 880 0.84 -34.27 2.56
CA GLY A 880 2.26 -34.16 2.94
C GLY A 880 2.53 -33.31 4.20
N GLY A 881 1.48 -32.70 4.76
CA GLY A 881 1.45 -32.11 6.09
C GLY A 881 2.23 -30.80 6.25
N LEU A 882 2.52 -30.49 7.50
CA LEU A 882 3.23 -29.29 7.93
C LEU A 882 4.63 -29.22 7.30
N VAL A 883 4.92 -28.14 6.57
CA VAL A 883 6.30 -27.79 6.22
C VAL A 883 6.88 -27.03 7.43
N VAL A 884 7.74 -27.69 8.20
CA VAL A 884 8.34 -27.15 9.42
C VAL A 884 9.46 -26.21 9.03
N GLY A 885 9.20 -24.91 9.09
CA GLY A 885 10.18 -23.89 8.74
C GLY A 885 10.40 -22.82 9.78
N THR A 886 11.40 -22.00 9.51
CA THR A 886 11.83 -20.89 10.37
C THR A 886 12.22 -19.66 9.55
N ILE A 887 12.51 -18.60 10.30
CA ILE A 887 13.10 -17.35 9.85
C ILE A 887 14.45 -17.27 10.56
N ILE A 888 15.54 -16.99 9.85
CA ILE A 888 16.81 -16.74 10.53
C ILE A 888 16.68 -15.45 11.36
N LYS A 889 16.93 -15.58 12.66
CA LYS A 889 17.03 -14.46 13.61
C LYS A 889 18.48 -14.37 14.13
N PRO A 890 18.97 -13.19 14.57
CA PRO A 890 18.33 -11.86 14.54
C PRO A 890 17.90 -11.42 13.14
N LYS A 891 16.89 -10.54 13.04
CA LYS A 891 16.25 -10.12 11.77
C LYS A 891 17.28 -9.55 10.79
N LEU A 892 18.24 -8.79 11.29
CA LEU A 892 19.43 -8.31 10.61
C LEU A 892 20.61 -8.41 11.58
N GLY A 893 21.84 -8.26 11.08
CA GLY A 893 23.07 -8.24 11.89
C GLY A 893 23.94 -9.50 11.77
N LEU A 894 23.40 -10.66 11.39
CA LEU A 894 24.26 -11.82 11.12
C LEU A 894 25.12 -11.62 9.87
N GLN A 895 26.43 -11.86 10.02
CA GLN A 895 27.38 -11.97 8.92
C GLN A 895 27.22 -13.31 8.16
N PRO A 896 27.76 -13.46 6.93
CA PRO A 896 27.52 -14.61 6.06
C PRO A 896 27.76 -16.00 6.69
N LYS A 897 28.86 -16.15 7.43
CA LYS A 897 29.24 -17.43 8.06
C LYS A 897 28.34 -17.79 9.26
N PRO A 898 28.11 -16.89 10.26
CA PRO A 898 27.07 -17.09 11.26
C PRO A 898 25.68 -17.41 10.67
N PHE A 899 25.30 -16.76 9.57
CA PHE A 899 24.03 -17.04 8.87
C PHE A 899 23.97 -18.47 8.34
N GLY A 900 24.98 -18.93 7.60
CA GLY A 900 25.07 -20.32 7.13
C GLY A 900 25.08 -21.35 8.26
N GLN A 901 25.78 -21.05 9.38
CA GLN A 901 25.80 -21.90 10.57
C GLN A 901 24.41 -21.99 11.24
N ALA A 902 23.66 -20.88 11.32
CA ALA A 902 22.28 -20.88 11.81
C ALA A 902 21.34 -21.68 10.88
N CYS A 903 21.53 -21.58 9.57
CA CYS A 903 20.77 -22.38 8.59
C CYS A 903 20.98 -23.89 8.77
N TYR A 904 22.24 -24.33 8.82
CA TYR A 904 22.60 -25.73 9.09
C TYR A 904 22.00 -26.22 10.42
N GLY A 905 22.16 -25.43 11.49
CA GLY A 905 21.66 -25.78 12.83
C GLY A 905 20.14 -25.99 12.92
N PHE A 906 19.36 -25.34 12.05
CA PHE A 906 17.92 -25.58 11.93
C PHE A 906 17.58 -26.75 10.99
N TRP A 907 18.18 -26.82 9.80
CA TRP A 907 17.88 -27.88 8.82
C TRP A 907 18.19 -29.30 9.30
N GLN A 908 19.04 -29.42 10.33
CA GLN A 908 19.25 -30.62 11.13
C GLN A 908 17.97 -31.21 11.77
N GLY A 909 16.87 -30.46 11.85
CA GLY A 909 15.56 -30.93 12.33
C GLY A 909 14.34 -30.35 11.59
N GLY A 910 14.51 -29.34 10.72
CA GLY A 910 13.43 -28.71 9.95
C GLY A 910 13.59 -28.81 8.43
N ASP A 911 12.55 -28.37 7.72
CA ASP A 911 12.42 -28.42 6.26
C ASP A 911 12.86 -27.12 5.58
N PHE A 912 12.35 -25.98 6.07
CA PHE A 912 12.26 -24.73 5.30
C PHE A 912 12.88 -23.54 6.05
N ILE A 913 13.64 -22.69 5.35
CA ILE A 913 14.16 -21.45 5.90
C ILE A 913 13.80 -20.30 4.97
N LYS A 914 13.19 -19.23 5.48
CA LYS A 914 13.10 -17.95 4.74
C LYS A 914 14.16 -16.96 5.20
N ASN A 915 14.55 -16.08 4.28
CA ASN A 915 15.02 -14.76 4.67
C ASN A 915 13.91 -13.98 5.40
N ASP A 916 14.28 -13.17 6.40
CA ASP A 916 13.36 -12.16 6.92
C ASP A 916 13.19 -10.99 5.95
N GLU A 917 12.08 -10.23 6.04
CA GLU A 917 11.73 -9.30 4.96
C GLU A 917 12.76 -8.24 4.56
N PRO A 918 13.60 -7.68 5.47
CA PRO A 918 14.64 -6.75 5.04
C PRO A 918 15.97 -7.45 4.66
N GLN A 919 16.15 -8.75 4.93
CA GLN A 919 17.40 -9.46 4.63
C GLN A 919 17.57 -9.59 3.11
N GLY A 920 18.66 -9.10 2.55
CA GLY A 920 18.95 -9.18 1.13
C GLY A 920 20.44 -9.14 0.83
N ASN A 921 20.96 -7.97 0.47
CA ASN A 921 22.36 -7.69 0.16
C ASN A 921 22.85 -6.49 1.01
N GLN A 922 22.71 -6.60 2.33
CA GLN A 922 23.29 -5.64 3.27
C GLN A 922 24.82 -5.59 3.12
N THR A 923 25.39 -4.41 3.36
CA THR A 923 26.85 -4.17 3.25
C THR A 923 27.71 -5.12 4.11
N PHE A 924 27.16 -5.61 5.24
CA PHE A 924 27.79 -6.56 6.16
C PHE A 924 27.42 -8.03 5.95
N CYS A 925 26.48 -8.33 5.03
CA CYS A 925 26.02 -9.68 4.73
C CYS A 925 25.62 -9.75 3.25
N GLN A 926 26.62 -9.60 2.38
CA GLN A 926 26.40 -9.47 0.95
C GLN A 926 25.98 -10.81 0.33
N MET A 927 25.12 -10.75 -0.69
CA MET A 927 24.50 -11.93 -1.30
C MET A 927 25.53 -12.87 -1.94
N ASN A 928 26.64 -12.32 -2.43
CA ASN A 928 27.77 -13.04 -3.01
C ASN A 928 28.59 -13.85 -1.99
N GLU A 929 28.47 -13.56 -0.69
CA GLU A 929 29.13 -14.29 0.41
C GLU A 929 28.15 -15.16 1.19
N CYS A 930 26.94 -14.64 1.44
CA CYS A 930 25.92 -15.31 2.23
C CYS A 930 25.31 -16.52 1.52
N ILE A 931 24.94 -16.40 0.24
CA ILE A 931 24.29 -17.51 -0.49
C ILE A 931 25.23 -18.74 -0.63
N PRO A 932 26.54 -18.61 -0.90
CA PRO A 932 27.46 -19.75 -0.85
C PRO A 932 27.50 -20.49 0.50
N GLU A 933 27.50 -19.78 1.64
CA GLU A 933 27.44 -20.42 2.96
C GLU A 933 26.07 -21.08 3.23
N VAL A 934 24.97 -20.52 2.73
CA VAL A 934 23.63 -21.14 2.76
C VAL A 934 23.58 -22.42 1.92
N VAL A 935 24.13 -22.41 0.70
CA VAL A 935 24.18 -23.58 -0.20
C VAL A 935 25.02 -24.71 0.41
N LYS A 936 26.15 -24.36 1.01
CA LYS A 936 27.04 -25.26 1.77
C LYS A 936 26.32 -25.87 2.98
N ALA A 937 25.62 -25.05 3.77
CA ALA A 937 24.80 -25.48 4.90
C ALA A 937 23.66 -26.43 4.48
N MET A 938 23.00 -26.14 3.35
CA MET A 938 21.94 -26.97 2.79
C MET A 938 22.48 -28.35 2.40
N ARG A 939 23.59 -28.42 1.65
CA ARG A 939 24.20 -29.69 1.22
C ARG A 939 24.59 -30.59 2.39
N ALA A 940 25.27 -30.03 3.39
CA ALA A 940 25.64 -30.79 4.60
C ALA A 940 24.42 -31.33 5.35
N ALA A 941 23.36 -30.51 5.52
CA ALA A 941 22.13 -30.98 6.17
C ALA A 941 21.38 -32.04 5.33
N GLN A 942 21.36 -31.94 4.00
CA GLN A 942 20.76 -32.96 3.13
C GLN A 942 21.54 -34.29 3.18
N GLU A 943 22.86 -34.24 3.20
CA GLU A 943 23.75 -35.41 3.31
C GLU A 943 23.59 -36.10 4.67
N GLU A 944 23.55 -35.33 5.77
CA GLU A 944 23.45 -35.89 7.13
C GLU A 944 22.04 -36.36 7.52
N THR A 945 20.96 -35.67 7.11
CA THR A 945 19.59 -36.08 7.46
C THR A 945 18.89 -36.91 6.39
N GLY A 946 19.48 -37.09 5.20
CA GLY A 946 18.89 -37.86 4.09
C GLY A 946 17.55 -37.31 3.56
N GLN A 947 17.25 -36.02 3.81
CA GLN A 947 15.97 -35.38 3.48
C GLN A 947 16.18 -34.17 2.59
N GLY A 948 15.19 -33.85 1.75
CA GLY A 948 15.12 -32.55 1.07
C GLY A 948 15.08 -31.40 2.07
N LYS A 949 15.68 -30.26 1.69
CA LYS A 949 15.65 -29.00 2.44
C LYS A 949 15.30 -27.86 1.49
N LEU A 950 14.68 -26.80 1.99
CA LEU A 950 14.15 -25.69 1.19
C LEU A 950 14.61 -24.33 1.72
N PHE A 951 14.94 -23.40 0.83
CA PHE A 951 15.32 -22.03 1.16
C PHE A 951 14.46 -21.02 0.37
N SER A 952 13.89 -20.01 1.04
CA SER A 952 13.18 -18.90 0.43
C SER A 952 14.04 -17.65 0.49
N ALA A 953 14.72 -17.38 -0.62
CA ALA A 953 15.65 -16.27 -0.76
C ALA A 953 14.93 -14.96 -1.09
N ASN A 954 15.29 -13.86 -0.45
CA ASN A 954 14.73 -12.55 -0.78
C ASN A 954 15.30 -12.04 -2.10
N ILE A 955 14.43 -11.68 -3.04
CA ILE A 955 14.80 -11.05 -4.32
C ILE A 955 14.16 -9.68 -4.52
N THR A 956 13.51 -9.13 -3.49
CA THR A 956 12.87 -7.80 -3.53
C THR A 956 13.89 -6.73 -3.91
N ALA A 957 13.53 -5.86 -4.85
CA ALA A 957 14.23 -4.63 -5.21
C ALA A 957 13.27 -3.70 -6.00
N ASP A 958 13.58 -2.41 -6.09
CA ASP A 958 12.81 -1.50 -6.94
C ASP A 958 13.12 -1.69 -8.44
N ASP A 959 14.30 -2.17 -8.83
CA ASP A 959 14.62 -2.46 -10.23
C ASP A 959 14.32 -3.93 -10.58
N PRO A 960 13.42 -4.25 -11.52
CA PRO A 960 13.22 -5.62 -11.99
C PRO A 960 14.49 -6.31 -12.51
N ASN A 961 15.45 -5.57 -13.06
CA ASN A 961 16.73 -6.12 -13.50
C ASN A 961 17.57 -6.60 -12.32
N GLU A 962 17.53 -5.88 -11.19
CA GLU A 962 18.13 -6.30 -9.92
C GLU A 962 17.43 -7.55 -9.39
N MET A 963 16.08 -7.58 -9.34
CA MET A 963 15.34 -8.77 -8.91
C MET A 963 15.70 -10.02 -9.74
N ILE A 964 15.78 -9.85 -11.07
CA ILE A 964 16.15 -10.91 -12.01
C ILE A 964 17.63 -11.31 -11.84
N ALA A 965 18.53 -10.37 -11.53
CA ALA A 965 19.93 -10.65 -11.27
C ALA A 965 20.12 -11.43 -9.96
N ARG A 966 19.48 -11.00 -8.86
CA ARG A 966 19.43 -11.70 -7.57
C ARG A 966 18.98 -13.15 -7.77
N ALA A 967 17.81 -13.33 -8.37
CA ALA A 967 17.22 -14.64 -8.65
C ALA A 967 18.14 -15.55 -9.50
N LYS A 968 18.70 -15.02 -10.61
CA LYS A 968 19.65 -15.77 -11.46
C LYS A 968 20.93 -16.15 -10.72
N TYR A 969 21.48 -15.24 -9.91
CA TYR A 969 22.66 -15.52 -9.09
C TYR A 969 22.40 -16.65 -8.09
N ILE A 970 21.29 -16.57 -7.34
CA ILE A 970 20.92 -17.57 -6.33
C ILE A 970 20.71 -18.95 -6.96
N LEU A 971 19.97 -19.05 -8.07
CA LEU A 971 19.74 -20.33 -8.76
C LEU A 971 21.04 -20.93 -9.31
N ASN A 972 21.98 -20.10 -9.76
CA ASN A 972 23.30 -20.54 -10.21
C ASN A 972 24.15 -21.11 -9.06
N GLN A 973 24.11 -20.49 -7.86
CA GLN A 973 24.79 -21.04 -6.67
C GLN A 973 24.17 -22.36 -6.19
N MET A 974 22.83 -22.48 -6.23
CA MET A 974 22.12 -23.71 -5.91
C MET A 974 22.48 -24.86 -6.87
N GLY A 975 22.64 -24.55 -8.16
CA GLY A 975 23.05 -25.50 -9.19
C GLY A 975 22.00 -26.60 -9.39
N PRO A 976 22.34 -27.89 -9.23
CA PRO A 976 21.35 -28.98 -9.27
C PRO A 976 20.17 -28.80 -8.28
N MET A 977 20.38 -28.06 -7.19
CA MET A 977 19.38 -27.80 -6.14
C MET A 977 18.48 -26.58 -6.47
N ALA A 978 18.43 -26.12 -7.72
CA ALA A 978 17.69 -24.92 -8.11
C ALA A 978 16.16 -24.99 -7.88
N GLU A 979 15.59 -26.19 -7.72
CA GLU A 979 14.20 -26.34 -7.30
C GLU A 979 14.01 -26.22 -5.77
N ASN A 980 15.06 -26.43 -4.97
CA ASN A 980 15.04 -26.23 -3.52
C ASN A 980 14.94 -24.74 -3.12
N CYS A 981 15.07 -23.82 -4.09
CA CYS A 981 14.95 -22.40 -3.88
C CYS A 981 13.52 -21.89 -4.19
N ALA A 982 12.84 -21.39 -3.17
CA ALA A 982 11.73 -20.47 -3.29
C ALA A 982 12.24 -19.02 -3.36
N PHE A 983 11.39 -18.08 -3.77
CA PHE A 983 11.68 -16.65 -3.74
C PHE A 983 10.72 -15.90 -2.84
N LEU A 984 11.23 -14.96 -2.05
CA LEU A 984 10.46 -14.00 -1.27
C LEU A 984 10.45 -12.64 -1.98
N VAL A 985 9.26 -12.05 -2.07
CA VAL A 985 9.04 -10.68 -2.57
C VAL A 985 8.12 -9.94 -1.61
N ASP A 986 8.53 -8.75 -1.15
CA ASP A 986 7.74 -7.90 -0.25
C ASP A 986 6.69 -7.08 -1.04
N GLY A 987 5.67 -7.79 -1.51
CA GLY A 987 4.73 -7.36 -2.55
C GLY A 987 3.75 -6.24 -2.18
N TYR A 988 3.82 -5.71 -0.96
CA TYR A 988 3.09 -4.50 -0.57
C TYR A 988 3.96 -3.23 -0.77
N VAL A 989 5.15 -3.16 -0.17
CA VAL A 989 6.02 -1.97 -0.28
C VAL A 989 6.75 -1.84 -1.61
N ALA A 990 7.13 -2.95 -2.24
CA ALA A 990 7.63 -2.94 -3.62
C ALA A 990 6.46 -2.87 -4.65
N GLY A 991 5.28 -3.34 -4.24
CA GLY A 991 4.04 -3.35 -4.99
C GLY A 991 3.85 -4.56 -5.92
N GLY A 992 2.70 -4.59 -6.60
CA GLY A 992 2.30 -5.72 -7.46
C GLY A 992 3.30 -6.01 -8.59
N THR A 993 3.96 -4.97 -9.11
CA THR A 993 4.94 -5.12 -10.20
C THR A 993 6.12 -6.03 -9.82
N ALA A 994 6.60 -5.97 -8.58
CA ALA A 994 7.66 -6.86 -8.10
C ALA A 994 7.23 -8.34 -8.05
N VAL A 995 5.97 -8.61 -7.73
CA VAL A 995 5.40 -9.97 -7.66
C VAL A 995 5.29 -10.57 -9.05
N THR A 996 4.80 -9.79 -10.01
CA THR A 996 4.67 -10.18 -11.42
C THR A 996 6.03 -10.39 -12.08
N VAL A 997 7.06 -9.60 -11.74
CA VAL A 997 8.45 -9.86 -12.15
C VAL A 997 8.90 -11.25 -11.72
N ALA A 998 8.72 -11.60 -10.45
CA ALA A 998 9.12 -12.91 -9.94
C ALA A 998 8.31 -14.05 -10.57
N ARG A 999 6.98 -13.92 -10.64
CA ARG A 999 6.08 -14.95 -11.20
C ARG A 999 6.36 -15.24 -12.67
N ARG A 1000 6.52 -14.19 -13.50
CA ARG A 1000 6.70 -14.35 -14.96
C ARG A 1000 8.11 -14.79 -15.36
N ASN A 1001 9.16 -14.32 -14.65
CA ASN A 1001 10.53 -14.73 -14.95
C ASN A 1001 10.91 -16.10 -14.36
N PHE A 1002 10.29 -16.49 -13.23
CA PHE A 1002 10.63 -17.70 -12.49
C PHE A 1002 9.39 -18.57 -12.17
N PRO A 1003 8.61 -18.99 -13.19
CA PRO A 1003 7.34 -19.71 -13.00
C PRO A 1003 7.49 -21.13 -12.44
N LYS A 1004 8.71 -21.65 -12.29
CA LYS A 1004 9.01 -22.94 -11.64
C LYS A 1004 9.35 -22.81 -10.15
N GLN A 1005 9.48 -21.58 -9.64
CA GLN A 1005 9.83 -21.29 -8.26
C GLN A 1005 8.58 -20.98 -7.44
N PHE A 1006 8.56 -21.48 -6.21
CA PHE A 1006 7.55 -21.11 -5.23
C PHE A 1006 7.75 -19.63 -4.86
N LEU A 1007 6.72 -18.81 -5.10
CA LEU A 1007 6.73 -17.39 -4.79
C LEU A 1007 6.04 -17.13 -3.45
N HIS A 1008 6.84 -16.80 -2.43
CA HIS A 1008 6.38 -16.30 -1.16
C HIS A 1008 6.10 -14.79 -1.29
N TYR A 1009 4.82 -14.42 -1.29
CA TYR A 1009 4.39 -13.03 -1.12
C TYR A 1009 4.56 -12.66 0.36
N HIS A 1010 5.55 -11.83 0.64
CA HIS A 1010 5.66 -11.14 1.91
C HIS A 1010 4.89 -9.82 1.85
N ARG A 1011 4.43 -9.33 3.02
CA ARG A 1011 3.43 -8.28 3.13
C ARG A 1011 3.79 -7.20 4.15
N ALA A 1012 5.06 -6.80 4.28
CA ALA A 1012 5.43 -5.77 5.24
C ALA A 1012 4.65 -4.47 4.95
N GLY A 1013 4.26 -3.74 5.98
CA GLY A 1013 3.55 -2.46 5.86
C GLY A 1013 2.06 -2.57 5.51
N HIS A 1014 1.57 -3.74 5.09
CA HIS A 1014 0.14 -3.94 4.75
C HIS A 1014 -0.82 -3.52 5.89
N GLY A 1015 -0.38 -3.64 7.15
CA GLY A 1015 -1.15 -3.24 8.33
C GLY A 1015 -1.54 -1.76 8.36
N ALA A 1016 -0.85 -0.91 7.58
CA ALA A 1016 -1.22 0.49 7.40
C ALA A 1016 -2.55 0.69 6.65
N VAL A 1017 -3.01 -0.31 5.88
CA VAL A 1017 -4.33 -0.30 5.23
C VAL A 1017 -5.26 -1.42 5.69
N THR A 1018 -4.72 -2.57 6.16
CA THR A 1018 -5.56 -3.72 6.53
C THR A 1018 -6.03 -3.78 7.98
N SER A 1019 -5.30 -3.19 8.94
CA SER A 1019 -5.58 -3.30 10.39
C SER A 1019 -7.08 -3.08 10.72
N PRO A 1020 -7.67 -3.74 11.74
CA PRO A 1020 -9.05 -3.46 12.14
C PRO A 1020 -9.26 -1.99 12.54
N GLN A 1021 -8.21 -1.32 12.99
CA GLN A 1021 -8.21 0.08 13.41
C GLN A 1021 -8.20 1.08 12.23
N THR A 1022 -7.91 0.65 11.00
CA THR A 1022 -7.96 1.52 9.81
C THR A 1022 -9.35 1.49 9.20
N GLN A 1023 -9.96 2.65 8.98
CA GLN A 1023 -11.27 2.78 8.31
C GLN A 1023 -11.15 3.04 6.80
N ARG A 1024 -9.93 3.26 6.31
CA ARG A 1024 -9.59 3.48 4.89
C ARG A 1024 -8.74 2.30 4.37
N GLY A 1025 -8.77 2.05 3.06
CA GLY A 1025 -8.06 0.94 2.42
C GLY A 1025 -8.91 -0.33 2.21
N TYR A 1026 -8.40 -1.49 2.63
CA TYR A 1026 -9.04 -2.80 2.39
C TYR A 1026 -8.65 -3.83 3.45
N THR A 1027 -9.50 -4.81 3.76
CA THR A 1027 -9.24 -5.81 4.82
C THR A 1027 -8.11 -6.79 4.47
N ALA A 1028 -7.61 -7.50 5.49
CA ALA A 1028 -6.67 -8.62 5.29
C ALA A 1028 -7.27 -9.75 4.43
N PHE A 1029 -8.61 -9.88 4.41
CA PHE A 1029 -9.32 -10.78 3.50
C PHE A 1029 -9.09 -10.40 2.04
N VAL A 1030 -9.39 -9.14 1.68
CA VAL A 1030 -9.16 -8.61 0.34
C VAL A 1030 -7.69 -8.76 -0.04
N HIS A 1031 -6.76 -8.30 0.80
CA HIS A 1031 -5.31 -8.41 0.56
C HIS A 1031 -4.89 -9.82 0.14
N THR A 1032 -5.40 -10.82 0.86
CA THR A 1032 -5.04 -12.21 0.64
C THR A 1032 -5.70 -12.79 -0.61
N LYS A 1033 -6.96 -12.44 -0.90
CA LYS A 1033 -7.65 -12.78 -2.16
C LYS A 1033 -6.91 -12.21 -3.38
N LEU A 1034 -6.49 -10.94 -3.31
CA LEU A 1034 -5.69 -10.30 -4.36
C LEU A 1034 -4.31 -10.98 -4.54
N SER A 1035 -3.70 -11.49 -3.46
CA SER A 1035 -2.42 -12.21 -3.53
C SER A 1035 -2.51 -13.53 -4.32
N ARG A 1036 -3.63 -14.28 -4.22
CA ARG A 1036 -3.87 -15.49 -5.03
C ARG A 1036 -4.04 -15.11 -6.50
N VAL A 1037 -4.81 -14.06 -6.80
CA VAL A 1037 -5.05 -13.55 -8.16
C VAL A 1037 -3.77 -13.11 -8.87
N ILE A 1038 -2.94 -12.26 -8.23
CA ILE A 1038 -1.65 -11.82 -8.81
C ILE A 1038 -0.58 -12.94 -8.82
N GLY A 1039 -0.81 -14.02 -8.07
CA GLY A 1039 -0.13 -15.29 -8.27
C GLY A 1039 0.89 -15.71 -7.21
N ALA A 1040 0.69 -15.36 -5.95
CA ALA A 1040 1.48 -15.89 -4.83
C ALA A 1040 1.35 -17.42 -4.70
N SER A 1041 2.46 -18.14 -4.57
CA SER A 1041 2.46 -19.57 -4.21
C SER A 1041 2.19 -19.79 -2.72
N GLY A 1042 2.55 -18.82 -1.90
CA GLY A 1042 2.19 -18.76 -0.48
C GLY A 1042 2.26 -17.33 0.04
N ILE A 1043 1.48 -17.04 1.07
CA ILE A 1043 1.41 -15.74 1.74
C ILE A 1043 1.24 -15.96 3.24
N HIS A 1044 1.78 -15.04 4.04
CA HIS A 1044 1.55 -15.06 5.48
C HIS A 1044 0.07 -14.89 5.83
N THR A 1045 -0.59 -15.90 6.38
CA THR A 1045 -2.00 -15.80 6.81
C THR A 1045 -2.10 -15.34 8.27
N GLY A 1046 -2.14 -14.02 8.48
CA GLY A 1046 -2.68 -13.42 9.70
C GLY A 1046 -1.94 -12.31 10.43
N THR A 1047 -2.70 -11.28 10.84
CA THR A 1047 -2.36 -10.19 11.80
C THR A 1047 -3.62 -9.29 12.13
N MET A 1048 -4.71 -9.79 12.78
CA MET A 1048 -5.98 -9.03 13.09
C MET A 1048 -6.64 -9.24 14.52
N SER A 1049 -6.27 -8.46 15.56
CA SER A 1049 -6.62 -8.43 17.02
C SER A 1049 -6.40 -9.67 17.93
N PHE A 1050 -5.66 -9.56 19.06
CA PHE A 1050 -5.53 -10.66 20.06
C PHE A 1050 -6.70 -10.60 21.06
N GLY A 1051 -7.70 -11.46 20.90
CA GLY A 1051 -8.87 -11.57 21.80
C GLY A 1051 -8.60 -12.33 23.10
N LYS A 1052 -9.42 -12.09 24.13
CA LYS A 1052 -9.44 -12.92 25.35
C LYS A 1052 -10.07 -14.28 25.05
N MET A 1053 -9.44 -15.37 25.47
CA MET A 1053 -10.19 -16.58 25.84
C MET A 1053 -10.78 -16.38 27.23
N GLU A 1054 -12.07 -16.02 27.31
CA GLU A 1054 -12.88 -16.03 28.52
C GLU A 1054 -14.28 -16.57 28.16
N GLY A 1055 -14.60 -17.81 28.58
CA GLY A 1055 -15.94 -18.41 28.45
C GLY A 1055 -16.04 -19.56 27.45
N ASP A 1056 -15.81 -20.76 27.97
CA ASP A 1056 -16.44 -22.07 27.72
C ASP A 1056 -16.89 -22.48 26.29
N ALA A 1057 -16.49 -23.70 25.91
CA ALA A 1057 -16.98 -24.45 24.74
C ALA A 1057 -18.12 -25.41 25.12
#